data_AF-A0A2A6LN32-F1
#
_entry.id   AF-A0A2A6LN32-F1
#
_cell.length_a   1.000
_cell.length_b   1.000
_cell.length_c   1.000
_cell.angle_alpha   90.00
_cell.angle_beta   90.00
_cell.angle_gamma   90.00
#
_symmetry.space_group_name_H-M   'P 1'
#
loop_
_entity.id
_entity.type
_entity.pdbx_description
1 polymer ?
#
loop_
_entity_poly.entity_id
_entity_poly.type
_entity_poly.pdbx_seq_one_letter_code
_entity_poly.pdbx_strand_id
1 'polypeptide(L)'
;MISQRLTNPMPEANPFLSIQLEAVELQEKLAGIDLNTADLGFVLHARRRLAGSGNRRKLFSVFDDFFSKKTSRVAVTSDTRTKGPVSLTRVSFRNWKVFANLNFELPYLDENKPVVLIGGNNGYGKTSFLEGILYCLFGRVAHAERARLLDPNGQTSTVQRAAGYKKFLDRAFHRPSRARGETTMLVRTEWQTADGPLCVERRWYLGDDDEVSVGDEVLMLWGGEDRDVVDVPEDTEASQFYQTEIERRLLSAGAASFMLFDAEQVHWFSDRGVDDQVRLVTERSFGLSEWKEAAADLRDYARDRGRRIEREVGAYDNQRRLLESLQNQLDELNDTAAILERESAVLRPAREALFAQIASLDQSSYETLQSLLERRQLLTAEHGRLSHEFASMAAAVLPITIIGHRQRGAVMQSLADDRNKAHEDFGVFGNERVLSALVERLRSQSKPIDSVENTISQLIWAWDKLAGEKDKAADLRYPFLTPALREALLARLHKHQDDLGRVRLVSETLAALSAELTDLNLKIDQAEARSEAIARHESELQHIGDRLHELKSALSELSIQQTKTSAERSHAIAMFEDDFGSATTDQGSVIRDALTLAGRIEDAASTLLPLCFEKVASALTENYLALSHKDVVQQVRISVSGQVELLDDTGNDLRLIEGSAGEKQIFAMALLAAISEFAPNRLPSIIDTPLGRLDPDHRQRLLRFFSSRPIQTIMLSQPNEINGTTLQLIEDRVAARFLLEHKGDSRGLGASQAREGYFDEVAA
;
A
#
# COMPACT_ATOMS: atom_id res chain seq x y z
N MET A 1 68.76 14.24 13.21
CA MET A 1 67.94 15.45 13.00
C MET A 1 66.49 15.07 12.74
N ILE A 2 65.86 14.38 13.70
CA ILE A 2 64.48 13.89 13.62
C ILE A 2 63.77 14.40 14.87
N SER A 3 63.42 15.68 14.85
CA SER A 3 62.58 16.37 15.84
C SER A 3 62.48 17.80 15.36
N GLN A 4 61.43 18.11 14.59
CA GLN A 4 60.91 19.45 14.22
C GLN A 4 60.22 19.38 12.84
N ARG A 5 59.07 18.69 12.72
CA ARG A 5 58.10 18.91 11.60
C ARG A 5 56.68 18.48 12.00
N LEU A 6 56.23 18.87 13.19
CA LEU A 6 54.83 18.72 13.64
C LEU A 6 54.34 20.05 14.22
N THR A 7 54.46 21.11 13.43
CA THR A 7 53.92 22.43 13.76
C THR A 7 53.47 23.09 12.45
N ASN A 8 52.34 22.64 11.91
CA ASN A 8 51.50 23.48 11.07
C ASN A 8 50.11 23.51 11.72
N PRO A 9 49.54 24.70 11.98
CA PRO A 9 48.22 24.80 12.56
C PRO A 9 47.19 24.29 11.54
N MET A 10 46.33 23.38 11.97
CA MET A 10 45.18 22.93 11.18
C MET A 10 44.17 24.09 11.03
N PRO A 11 43.45 24.18 9.89
CA PRO A 11 42.33 25.10 9.77
C PRO A 11 41.23 24.73 10.78
N GLU A 12 40.77 25.75 11.50
CA GLU A 12 39.86 25.72 12.65
C GLU A 12 38.45 25.23 12.24
N ALA A 13 37.91 24.19 12.89
CA ALA A 13 36.64 23.57 12.48
C ALA A 13 35.77 23.17 13.69
N ASN A 14 34.60 23.84 13.82
CA ASN A 14 33.62 23.67 14.90
C ASN A 14 32.71 22.45 14.68
N PRO A 15 32.45 21.63 15.71
CA PRO A 15 31.58 20.47 15.62
C PRO A 15 30.22 20.67 16.32
N PHE A 16 29.55 21.81 16.13
CA PHE A 16 28.10 21.85 16.27
C PHE A 16 27.48 21.12 15.08
N LEU A 17 27.44 19.80 15.25
CA LEU A 17 26.73 18.81 14.46
C LEU A 17 25.28 19.17 14.26
N SER A 18 24.77 18.83 13.06
CA SER A 18 23.45 18.27 12.67
C SER A 18 22.18 18.42 13.52
N ILE A 19 22.22 18.78 14.80
CA ILE A 19 21.06 19.01 15.66
C ILE A 19 20.43 20.35 15.31
N GLN A 20 19.20 20.27 14.81
CA GLN A 20 18.37 21.37 14.32
C GLN A 20 17.67 22.15 15.46
N LEU A 21 18.28 22.22 16.64
CA LEU A 21 17.76 22.92 17.82
C LEU A 21 18.49 24.25 18.03
N GLU A 22 17.80 25.23 18.63
CA GLU A 22 18.43 26.51 18.94
C GLU A 22 19.52 26.35 20.01
N ALA A 23 20.66 27.00 19.81
CA ALA A 23 21.83 26.83 20.67
C ALA A 23 21.58 27.18 22.15
N VAL A 24 20.66 28.12 22.42
CA VAL A 24 20.29 28.56 23.77
C VAL A 24 19.47 27.48 24.48
N GLU A 25 18.49 26.90 23.81
CA GLU A 25 17.61 25.85 24.34
C GLU A 25 18.38 24.53 24.58
N LEU A 26 19.33 24.23 23.68
CA LEU A 26 20.30 23.15 23.86
C LEU A 26 21.16 23.35 25.11
N GLN A 27 21.68 24.56 25.32
CA GLN A 27 22.52 24.87 26.49
C GLN A 27 21.74 24.80 27.80
N GLU A 28 20.49 25.27 27.83
CA GLU A 28 19.64 25.21 29.03
C GLU A 28 19.29 23.75 29.41
N LYS A 29 18.92 22.92 28.43
CA LYS A 29 18.55 21.52 28.67
C LYS A 29 19.74 20.63 29.00
N LEU A 30 20.92 20.95 28.46
CA LEU A 30 22.16 20.21 28.72
C LEU A 30 22.93 20.75 29.93
N ALA A 31 22.47 21.81 30.60
CA ALA A 31 23.16 22.44 31.74
C ALA A 31 23.43 21.48 32.93
N GLY A 32 22.70 20.37 33.02
CA GLY A 32 22.90 19.31 34.03
C GLY A 32 23.88 18.19 33.61
N ILE A 33 24.32 18.18 32.35
CA ILE A 33 25.21 17.16 31.79
C ILE A 33 26.57 17.83 31.55
N ASP A 34 27.60 17.42 32.28
CA ASP A 34 28.98 17.93 32.15
C ASP A 34 29.63 17.47 30.83
N LEU A 35 28.98 17.68 29.68
CA LEU A 35 29.49 17.29 28.37
C LEU A 35 30.21 18.49 27.72
N ASN A 36 31.53 18.36 27.57
CA ASN A 36 32.32 19.36 26.85
C ASN A 36 32.05 19.25 25.34
N THR A 37 31.59 20.35 24.75
CA THR A 37 31.23 20.44 23.32
C THR A 37 32.41 20.19 22.39
N ALA A 38 33.64 20.53 22.81
CA ALA A 38 34.85 20.25 22.05
C ALA A 38 35.15 18.74 21.97
N ASP A 39 34.88 18.01 23.06
CA ASP A 39 35.18 16.58 23.16
C ASP A 39 34.18 15.75 22.35
N LEU A 40 32.88 16.03 22.50
CA LEU A 40 31.80 15.45 21.70
C LEU A 40 32.10 15.58 20.20
N GLY A 41 32.47 16.78 19.81
CA GLY A 41 32.62 17.09 18.42
C GLY A 41 33.89 16.58 17.76
N PHE A 42 34.98 16.47 18.52
CA PHE A 42 36.16 15.71 18.09
C PHE A 42 35.80 14.26 17.79
N VAL A 43 35.07 13.59 18.70
CA VAL A 43 34.69 12.18 18.55
C VAL A 43 33.85 11.96 17.28
N LEU A 44 32.87 12.83 17.05
CA LEU A 44 31.98 12.74 15.89
C LEU A 44 32.72 13.03 14.57
N HIS A 45 33.64 13.99 14.56
CA HIS A 45 34.51 14.25 13.42
C HIS A 45 35.44 13.05 13.13
N ALA A 46 36.06 12.48 14.17
CA ALA A 46 36.91 11.29 14.04
C ALA A 46 36.13 10.10 13.47
N ARG A 47 34.89 9.89 13.91
CA ARG A 47 33.99 8.87 13.39
C ARG A 47 33.69 9.08 11.91
N ARG A 48 33.26 10.28 11.50
CA ARG A 48 32.96 10.58 10.08
C ARG A 48 34.14 10.30 9.15
N ARG A 49 35.36 10.64 9.59
CA ARG A 49 36.58 10.44 8.81
C ARG A 49 36.98 8.96 8.68
N LEU A 50 36.72 8.12 9.69
CA LEU A 50 37.37 6.80 9.79
C LEU A 50 36.43 5.59 9.82
N ALA A 51 35.13 5.77 10.09
CA ALA A 51 34.17 4.68 10.26
C ALA A 51 33.80 3.97 8.94
N GLY A 52 33.87 4.66 7.78
CA GLY A 52 33.50 4.09 6.47
C GLY A 52 34.46 3.03 5.92
N SER A 53 35.67 2.90 6.48
CA SER A 53 36.76 2.08 5.92
C SER A 53 36.76 0.60 6.31
N GLY A 54 35.81 0.16 7.15
CA GLY A 54 35.73 -1.23 7.64
C GLY A 54 36.84 -1.65 8.63
N ASN A 55 37.86 -0.81 8.87
CA ASN A 55 38.97 -1.08 9.80
C ASN A 55 38.99 -0.08 10.97
N ARG A 56 38.39 -0.48 12.10
CA ARG A 56 38.26 0.35 13.32
C ARG A 56 39.59 0.66 14.04
N ARG A 57 40.71 0.02 13.66
CA ARG A 57 42.02 0.27 14.29
C ARG A 57 42.51 1.70 14.16
N LYS A 58 42.22 2.35 13.01
CA LYS A 58 42.60 3.76 12.79
C LYS A 58 41.83 4.70 13.71
N LEU A 59 40.53 4.44 13.89
CA LEU A 59 39.67 5.19 14.80
C LEU A 59 40.16 5.07 16.25
N PHE A 60 40.48 3.85 16.69
CA PHE A 60 40.99 3.63 18.06
C PHE A 60 42.36 4.27 18.30
N SER A 61 43.21 4.40 17.27
CA SER A 61 44.47 5.16 17.38
C SER A 61 44.23 6.65 17.60
N VAL A 62 43.19 7.23 16.97
CA VAL A 62 42.83 8.63 17.17
C VAL A 62 42.26 8.85 18.57
N PHE A 63 41.50 7.89 19.10
CA PHE A 63 41.04 7.94 20.50
C PHE A 63 42.19 7.79 21.48
N ASP A 64 43.18 6.95 21.21
CA ASP A 64 44.41 6.90 22.01
C ASP A 64 45.10 8.26 22.08
N ASP A 65 45.28 8.94 20.95
CA ASP A 65 45.89 10.27 20.92
C ASP A 65 45.05 11.30 21.69
N PHE A 66 43.72 11.22 21.58
CA PHE A 66 42.77 12.08 22.29
C PHE A 66 42.84 11.94 23.80
N PHE A 67 42.87 10.71 24.32
CA PHE A 67 42.91 10.45 25.76
C PHE A 67 44.33 10.46 26.35
N SER A 68 45.39 10.27 25.53
CA SER A 68 46.78 10.23 26.01
C SER A 68 47.49 11.59 26.06
N LYS A 69 47.09 12.56 25.21
CA LYS A 69 47.65 13.91 25.24
C LYS A 69 46.62 14.88 25.74
N LYS A 70 46.94 15.58 26.84
CA LYS A 70 46.36 16.88 27.21
C LYS A 70 46.74 17.94 26.16
N THR A 71 46.41 17.70 24.90
CA THR A 71 46.69 18.63 23.82
C THR A 71 45.85 19.87 24.06
N SER A 72 46.50 21.03 24.00
CA SER A 72 45.91 22.36 24.13
C SER A 72 44.55 22.42 23.45
N ARG A 73 43.51 22.57 24.26
CA ARG A 73 42.13 22.81 23.83
C ARG A 73 42.12 24.13 23.06
N VAL A 74 42.27 24.07 21.74
CA VAL A 74 42.01 25.23 20.89
C VAL A 74 40.53 25.53 21.04
N ALA A 75 40.22 26.73 21.53
CA ALA A 75 38.87 27.25 21.52
C ALA A 75 38.44 27.30 20.05
N VAL A 76 37.57 26.38 19.66
CA VAL A 76 37.10 26.28 18.29
C VAL A 76 36.01 27.33 18.10
N THR A 77 36.42 28.51 17.63
CA THR A 77 35.50 29.59 17.29
C THR A 77 34.82 29.31 15.94
N SER A 78 33.51 29.54 15.93
CA SER A 78 32.56 29.62 14.83
C SER A 78 33.09 29.50 13.40
N ASP A 79 32.74 28.40 12.72
CA ASP A 79 32.40 28.48 11.31
C ASP A 79 30.93 28.06 11.18
N THR A 80 30.07 29.06 11.06
CA THR A 80 28.63 28.90 11.00
C THR A 80 28.25 28.25 9.68
N ARG A 81 27.40 27.20 9.69
CA ARG A 81 26.63 26.83 8.48
C ARG A 81 26.06 28.14 7.92
N THR A 82 26.33 28.46 6.67
CA THR A 82 25.71 29.61 6.04
C THR A 82 24.22 29.34 5.93
N LYS A 83 23.46 29.91 6.87
CA LYS A 83 22.01 29.91 6.83
C LYS A 83 21.56 30.73 5.62
N GLY A 84 20.86 30.10 4.71
CA GLY A 84 20.25 30.79 3.58
C GLY A 84 19.41 29.87 2.70
N PRO A 85 18.67 30.45 1.73
CA PRO A 85 17.91 29.68 0.77
C PRO A 85 18.84 28.88 -0.13
N VAL A 86 18.50 27.61 -0.32
CA VAL A 86 19.16 26.73 -1.28
C VAL A 86 18.18 26.46 -2.41
N SER A 87 18.64 26.59 -3.65
CA SER A 87 17.81 26.26 -4.82
C SER A 87 18.60 25.49 -5.85
N LEU A 88 17.94 24.53 -6.49
CA LEU A 88 18.49 23.77 -7.61
C LEU A 88 18.30 24.58 -8.88
N THR A 89 19.39 24.88 -9.58
CA THR A 89 19.41 25.75 -10.77
C THR A 89 19.66 24.97 -12.06
N ARG A 90 20.36 23.84 -12.00
CA ARG A 90 20.56 22.98 -13.17
C ARG A 90 20.67 21.52 -12.78
N VAL A 91 20.13 20.64 -13.63
CA VAL A 91 20.33 19.18 -13.54
C VAL A 91 20.67 18.64 -14.92
N SER A 92 21.75 17.89 -15.03
CA SER A 92 22.19 17.24 -16.26
C SER A 92 22.34 15.74 -16.06
N PHE A 93 21.79 14.96 -16.98
CA PHE A 93 21.86 13.51 -17.02
C PHE A 93 22.54 13.07 -18.31
N ARG A 94 23.47 12.13 -18.22
CA ARG A 94 24.03 11.41 -19.36
C ARG A 94 24.03 9.91 -19.06
N ASN A 95 23.40 9.15 -19.95
CA ASN A 95 23.24 7.70 -19.86
C ASN A 95 22.58 7.22 -18.55
N TRP A 96 21.67 8.02 -18.00
CA TRP A 96 20.96 7.74 -16.75
C TRP A 96 19.51 7.31 -17.01
N LYS A 97 19.21 6.05 -16.72
CA LYS A 97 17.90 5.38 -16.84
C LYS A 97 17.25 5.59 -18.20
N VAL A 98 16.22 6.44 -18.29
CA VAL A 98 15.52 6.75 -19.55
C VAL A 98 16.13 7.95 -20.27
N PHE A 99 17.10 8.64 -19.66
CA PHE A 99 17.77 9.81 -20.19
C PHE A 99 19.11 9.45 -20.84
N ALA A 100 19.19 9.54 -22.17
CA ALA A 100 20.46 9.42 -22.89
C ALA A 100 21.32 10.67 -22.66
N ASN A 101 20.75 11.85 -22.89
CA ASN A 101 21.33 13.14 -22.54
C ASN A 101 20.17 14.10 -22.27
N LEU A 102 20.12 14.68 -21.08
CA LEU A 102 19.07 15.61 -20.68
C LEU A 102 19.64 16.71 -19.81
N ASN A 103 19.37 17.96 -20.17
CA ASN A 103 19.73 19.13 -19.40
C ASN A 103 18.46 19.88 -19.01
N PHE A 104 18.29 20.11 -17.71
CA PHE A 104 17.23 20.91 -17.12
C PHE A 104 17.82 22.16 -16.53
N GLU A 105 17.37 23.32 -17.00
CA GLU A 105 17.69 24.61 -16.39
C GLU A 105 16.46 25.06 -15.61
N LEU A 106 16.64 25.25 -14.31
CA LEU A 106 15.59 25.62 -13.38
C LEU A 106 15.75 27.10 -13.03
N PRO A 107 14.65 27.85 -12.90
CA PRO A 107 14.72 29.24 -12.49
C PRO A 107 15.28 29.36 -11.07
N TYR A 108 15.96 30.47 -10.79
CA TYR A 108 16.31 30.86 -9.43
C TYR A 108 15.06 31.00 -8.57
N LEU A 109 15.19 30.74 -7.27
CA LEU A 109 14.07 30.86 -6.33
C LEU A 109 13.55 32.30 -6.27
N ASP A 110 12.30 32.48 -6.69
CA ASP A 110 11.47 33.65 -6.39
C ASP A 110 10.46 33.24 -5.30
N GLU A 111 10.50 33.88 -4.13
CA GLU A 111 9.57 33.58 -3.03
C GLU A 111 8.09 33.82 -3.41
N ASN A 112 7.82 34.67 -4.41
CA ASN A 112 6.47 34.86 -4.93
C ASN A 112 6.05 33.75 -5.90
N LYS A 113 7.02 33.15 -6.59
CA LYS A 113 6.81 32.06 -7.57
C LYS A 113 7.70 30.85 -7.27
N PRO A 114 7.50 30.17 -6.13
CA PRO A 114 8.41 29.11 -5.69
C PRO A 114 8.27 27.81 -6.49
N VAL A 115 7.22 27.63 -7.30
CA VAL A 115 6.86 26.32 -7.87
C VAL A 115 7.45 26.10 -9.27
N VAL A 116 8.05 24.94 -9.51
CA VAL A 116 8.40 24.44 -10.83
C VAL A 116 7.60 23.17 -11.12
N LEU A 117 6.89 23.14 -12.25
CA LEU A 117 6.10 21.98 -12.66
C LEU A 117 6.84 21.17 -13.73
N ILE A 118 6.96 19.86 -13.52
CA ILE A 118 7.49 18.91 -14.51
C ILE A 118 6.43 17.84 -14.78
N GLY A 119 5.75 17.96 -15.92
CA GLY A 119 4.75 17.00 -16.36
C GLY A 119 5.39 15.81 -17.06
N GLY A 120 4.82 14.61 -16.91
CA GLY A 120 5.18 13.47 -17.74
C GLY A 120 4.30 12.26 -17.49
N ASN A 121 4.10 11.43 -18.52
CA ASN A 121 3.38 10.17 -18.36
C ASN A 121 4.18 9.15 -17.52
N ASN A 122 3.53 8.05 -17.15
CA ASN A 122 4.20 6.98 -16.41
C ASN A 122 5.28 6.32 -17.27
N GLY A 123 6.43 6.07 -16.65
CA GLY A 123 7.63 5.58 -17.35
C GLY A 123 8.42 6.63 -18.13
N TYR A 124 7.99 7.91 -18.19
CA TYR A 124 8.71 8.94 -18.95
C TYR A 124 9.93 9.52 -18.21
N GLY A 125 10.14 9.14 -16.94
CA GLY A 125 11.37 9.45 -16.22
C GLY A 125 11.22 10.34 -14.98
N LYS A 126 10.01 10.63 -14.50
CA LYS A 126 9.80 11.43 -13.28
C LYS A 126 10.60 10.91 -12.06
N THR A 127 10.38 9.66 -11.68
CA THR A 127 11.15 9.00 -10.61
C THR A 127 12.64 8.87 -10.95
N SER A 128 12.97 8.76 -12.25
CA SER A 128 14.37 8.72 -12.69
C SER A 128 15.09 10.05 -12.48
N PHE A 129 14.38 11.17 -12.65
CA PHE A 129 14.86 12.51 -12.38
C PHE A 129 15.16 12.70 -10.88
N LEU A 130 14.21 12.35 -10.02
CA LEU A 130 14.36 12.42 -8.56
C LEU A 130 15.52 11.56 -8.06
N GLU A 131 15.56 10.29 -8.48
CA GLU A 131 16.63 9.38 -8.08
C GLU A 131 18.00 9.86 -8.56
N GLY A 132 18.09 10.40 -9.77
CA GLY A 132 19.36 10.87 -10.28
C GLY A 132 19.95 12.01 -9.45
N ILE A 133 19.13 12.94 -8.95
CA ILE A 133 19.57 13.98 -8.01
C ILE A 133 20.07 13.34 -6.70
N LEU A 134 19.29 12.42 -6.13
CA LEU A 134 19.65 11.74 -4.87
C LEU A 134 20.99 11.01 -4.98
N TYR A 135 21.16 10.20 -6.03
CA TYR A 135 22.38 9.43 -6.25
C TYR A 135 23.56 10.30 -6.69
N CYS A 136 23.34 11.43 -7.35
CA CYS A 136 24.37 12.43 -7.61
C CYS A 136 24.97 12.97 -6.30
N LEU A 137 24.13 13.29 -5.32
CA LEU A 137 24.58 13.85 -4.05
C LEU A 137 25.28 12.80 -3.16
N PHE A 138 24.71 11.61 -3.00
CA PHE A 138 25.13 10.68 -1.95
C PHE A 138 25.58 9.29 -2.43
N GLY A 139 25.41 8.96 -3.72
CA GLY A 139 25.87 7.69 -4.31
C GLY A 139 25.49 6.46 -3.47
N ARG A 140 26.49 5.69 -3.07
CA ARG A 140 26.34 4.49 -2.22
C ARG A 140 25.68 4.77 -0.86
N VAL A 141 25.91 5.95 -0.27
CA VAL A 141 25.33 6.33 1.03
C VAL A 141 23.81 6.46 0.91
N ALA A 142 23.31 7.10 -0.17
CA ALA A 142 21.87 7.17 -0.45
C ALA A 142 21.25 5.78 -0.57
N HIS A 143 21.93 4.83 -1.23
CA HIS A 143 21.43 3.47 -1.36
C HIS A 143 21.30 2.75 -0.01
N ALA A 144 22.31 2.90 0.85
CA ALA A 144 22.32 2.30 2.17
C ALA A 144 21.26 2.92 3.10
N GLU A 145 21.10 4.24 3.06
CA GLU A 145 20.10 4.95 3.85
C GLU A 145 18.68 4.62 3.40
N ARG A 146 18.43 4.58 2.09
CA ARG A 146 17.14 4.15 1.56
C ARG A 146 16.85 2.72 1.98
N ALA A 147 17.78 1.77 1.82
CA ALA A 147 17.59 0.39 2.26
C ALA A 147 17.28 0.26 3.76
N ARG A 148 17.87 1.10 4.62
CA ARG A 148 17.57 1.14 6.07
C ARG A 148 16.19 1.70 6.38
N LEU A 149 15.68 2.64 5.58
CA LEU A 149 14.32 3.16 5.72
C LEU A 149 13.27 2.13 5.27
N LEU A 150 13.57 1.36 4.21
CA LEU A 150 12.66 0.34 3.69
C LEU A 150 12.65 -0.97 4.51
N ASP A 151 13.74 -1.27 5.23
CA ASP A 151 13.90 -2.44 6.12
C ASP A 151 14.46 -2.01 7.49
N PRO A 152 13.63 -1.44 8.39
CA PRO A 152 14.04 -0.96 9.70
C PRO A 152 14.57 -2.07 10.61
N ASN A 153 14.13 -3.31 10.38
CA ASN A 153 14.47 -4.50 11.18
C ASN A 153 15.87 -5.06 10.86
N GLY A 154 16.58 -4.46 9.90
CA GLY A 154 18.01 -4.69 9.71
C GLY A 154 18.40 -6.10 9.26
N GLN A 155 17.51 -6.83 8.57
CA GLN A 155 17.81 -8.19 8.10
C GLN A 155 18.89 -8.23 7.01
N THR A 156 19.09 -7.12 6.31
CA THR A 156 20.05 -7.05 5.20
C THR A 156 21.48 -6.75 5.69
N SER A 157 22.41 -7.68 5.49
CA SER A 157 23.83 -7.49 5.86
C SER A 157 24.53 -6.39 5.04
N THR A 158 25.60 -5.79 5.58
CA THR A 158 26.42 -4.76 4.88
C THR A 158 26.97 -5.24 3.53
N VAL A 159 27.23 -6.55 3.39
CA VAL A 159 27.69 -7.19 2.15
C VAL A 159 26.57 -7.26 1.11
N GLN A 160 25.35 -7.63 1.53
CA GLN A 160 24.17 -7.63 0.65
C GLN A 160 23.82 -6.21 0.18
N ARG A 161 24.02 -5.17 1.02
CA ARG A 161 23.81 -3.76 0.64
C ARG A 161 24.79 -3.29 -0.44
N ALA A 162 26.06 -3.70 -0.36
CA ALA A 162 27.07 -3.37 -1.37
C ALA A 162 26.76 -4.03 -2.72
N ALA A 163 26.34 -5.31 -2.70
CA ALA A 163 25.91 -6.03 -3.88
C ALA A 163 24.61 -5.44 -4.49
N GLY A 164 23.71 -4.92 -3.65
CA GLY A 164 22.49 -4.21 -4.07
C GLY A 164 22.80 -2.95 -4.87
N TYR A 165 23.77 -2.15 -4.42
CA TYR A 165 24.14 -0.91 -5.11
C TYR A 165 24.70 -1.16 -6.53
N LYS A 166 25.57 -2.17 -6.68
CA LYS A 166 26.09 -2.56 -8.01
C LYS A 166 24.96 -2.98 -8.97
N LYS A 167 24.03 -3.82 -8.50
CA LYS A 167 22.85 -4.23 -9.29
C LYS A 167 21.93 -3.06 -9.63
N PHE A 168 21.81 -2.09 -8.74
CA PHE A 168 21.06 -0.88 -9.00
C PHE A 168 21.69 -0.05 -10.13
N LEU A 169 23.01 0.21 -10.06
CA LEU A 169 23.72 0.99 -11.09
C LEU A 169 23.66 0.31 -12.46
N ASP A 170 23.77 -1.01 -12.51
CA ASP A 170 23.65 -1.78 -13.76
C ASP A 170 22.27 -1.60 -14.43
N ARG A 171 21.20 -1.54 -13.63
CA ARG A 171 19.84 -1.24 -14.11
C ARG A 171 19.64 0.24 -14.42
N ALA A 172 20.39 1.12 -13.74
CA ALA A 172 20.32 2.56 -13.92
C ALA A 172 21.00 3.01 -15.21
N PHE A 173 21.90 2.22 -15.82
CA PHE A 173 22.52 2.61 -17.08
C PHE A 173 21.51 2.65 -18.23
N HIS A 174 21.53 3.72 -19.04
CA HIS A 174 20.63 3.84 -20.19
C HIS A 174 20.88 2.73 -21.23
N ARG A 175 19.95 1.78 -21.33
CA ARG A 175 20.09 0.56 -22.15
C ARG A 175 20.47 0.83 -23.62
N PRO A 176 19.84 1.78 -24.34
CA PRO A 176 20.25 2.11 -25.70
C PRO A 176 21.70 2.61 -25.82
N SER A 177 22.18 3.42 -24.87
CA SER A 177 23.57 3.89 -24.87
C SER A 177 24.55 2.77 -24.58
N ARG A 178 24.20 1.86 -23.66
CA ARG A 178 25.02 0.66 -23.39
C ARG A 178 25.13 -0.23 -24.62
N ALA A 179 24.03 -0.44 -25.33
CA ALA A 179 24.04 -1.20 -26.59
C ALA A 179 24.90 -0.54 -27.70
N ARG A 180 25.16 0.78 -27.62
CA ARG A 180 26.09 1.50 -28.51
C ARG A 180 27.54 1.48 -28.02
N GLY A 181 27.84 0.82 -26.90
CA GLY A 181 29.19 0.73 -26.33
C GLY A 181 29.61 1.94 -25.51
N GLU A 182 28.67 2.80 -25.07
CA GLU A 182 29.01 3.87 -24.14
C GLU A 182 29.30 3.29 -22.74
N THR A 183 30.42 3.68 -22.15
CA THR A 183 30.92 3.09 -20.89
C THR A 183 30.76 3.99 -19.67
N THR A 184 30.19 5.19 -19.83
CA THR A 184 30.13 6.20 -18.75
C THR A 184 28.70 6.68 -18.52
N MET A 185 28.30 6.73 -17.25
CA MET A 185 27.08 7.36 -16.77
C MET A 185 27.45 8.58 -15.91
N LEU A 186 26.73 9.69 -16.09
CA LEU A 186 27.04 10.94 -15.39
C LEU A 186 25.75 11.63 -14.97
N VAL A 187 25.73 12.12 -13.74
CA VAL A 187 24.71 13.07 -13.27
C VAL A 187 25.42 14.28 -12.68
N ARG A 188 24.93 15.48 -13.02
CA ARG A 188 25.43 16.75 -12.52
C ARG A 188 24.27 17.58 -12.00
N THR A 189 24.46 18.22 -10.85
CA THR A 189 23.49 19.12 -10.22
C THR A 189 24.18 20.43 -9.87
N GLU A 190 23.57 21.56 -10.20
CA GLU A 190 24.04 22.90 -9.82
C GLU A 190 23.05 23.52 -8.84
N TRP A 191 23.58 24.03 -7.73
CA TRP A 191 22.83 24.56 -6.61
C TRP A 191 23.28 26.00 -6.37
N GLN A 192 22.34 26.88 -6.06
CA GLN A 192 22.63 28.17 -5.45
C GLN A 192 22.56 27.98 -3.94
N THR A 193 23.67 28.21 -3.24
CA THR A 193 23.71 28.23 -1.77
C THR A 193 24.08 29.62 -1.27
N ALA A 194 24.05 29.82 0.04
CA ALA A 194 24.51 31.05 0.67
C ALA A 194 26.03 31.27 0.52
N ASP A 195 26.81 30.21 0.29
CA ASP A 195 28.25 30.25 -0.01
C ASP A 195 28.55 30.55 -1.50
N GLY A 196 27.51 30.75 -2.32
CA GLY A 196 27.61 30.91 -3.77
C GLY A 196 27.16 29.66 -4.55
N PRO A 197 27.42 29.60 -5.86
CA PRO A 197 27.02 28.46 -6.68
C PRO A 197 27.89 27.24 -6.34
N LEU A 198 27.25 26.08 -6.22
CA LEU A 198 27.86 24.79 -5.96
C LEU A 198 27.45 23.81 -7.07
N CYS A 199 28.42 23.26 -7.77
CA CYS A 199 28.21 22.20 -8.75
C CYS A 199 28.69 20.86 -8.19
N VAL A 200 27.82 19.85 -8.21
CA VAL A 200 28.14 18.47 -7.83
C VAL A 200 27.99 17.61 -9.07
N GLU A 201 29.04 16.90 -9.44
CA GLU A 201 29.00 15.93 -10.54
C GLU A 201 29.49 14.57 -10.05
N ARG A 202 28.72 13.54 -10.39
CA ARG A 202 29.07 12.16 -10.10
C ARG A 202 29.10 11.35 -11.38
N ARG A 203 30.19 10.62 -11.58
CA ARG A 203 30.43 9.76 -12.74
C ARG A 203 30.62 8.32 -12.30
N TRP A 204 30.06 7.40 -13.07
CA TRP A 204 30.25 5.97 -12.92
C TRP A 204 30.79 5.39 -14.23
N TYR A 205 31.81 4.54 -14.13
CA TYR A 205 32.40 3.84 -15.27
C TYR A 205 32.02 2.35 -15.27
N LEU A 206 31.78 1.82 -16.46
CA LEU A 206 31.68 0.37 -16.72
C LEU A 206 33.10 -0.22 -16.74
N GLY A 207 33.31 -1.30 -16.00
CA GLY A 207 34.57 -2.06 -16.00
C GLY A 207 34.68 -3.00 -17.21
N ASP A 208 35.81 -3.70 -17.31
CA ASP A 208 36.15 -4.58 -18.45
C ASP A 208 35.15 -5.75 -18.66
N ASP A 209 34.40 -6.14 -17.63
CA ASP A 209 33.37 -7.18 -17.68
C ASP A 209 31.98 -6.67 -18.14
N ASP A 210 31.90 -5.45 -18.69
CA ASP A 210 30.65 -4.74 -19.02
C ASP A 210 29.72 -4.55 -17.80
N GLU A 211 30.24 -4.66 -16.58
CA GLU A 211 29.53 -4.38 -15.32
C GLU A 211 30.02 -3.07 -14.69
N VAL A 212 29.10 -2.33 -14.05
CA VAL A 212 29.48 -1.08 -13.34
C VAL A 212 30.37 -1.44 -12.14
N SER A 213 31.60 -0.94 -12.13
CA SER A 213 32.54 -1.11 -11.03
C SER A 213 32.27 -0.04 -9.97
N VAL A 214 31.90 -0.46 -8.76
CA VAL A 214 31.64 0.45 -7.63
C VAL A 214 32.92 1.17 -7.17
N GLY A 215 34.10 0.67 -7.56
CA GLY A 215 35.39 1.31 -7.28
C GLY A 215 35.73 2.48 -8.21
N ASP A 216 35.04 2.58 -9.36
CA ASP A 216 35.28 3.60 -10.39
C ASP A 216 34.21 4.70 -10.35
N GLU A 217 33.73 5.02 -9.15
CA GLU A 217 32.83 6.14 -8.90
C GLU A 217 33.66 7.40 -8.63
N VAL A 218 33.46 8.45 -9.43
CA VAL A 218 34.16 9.73 -9.28
C VAL A 218 33.16 10.81 -8.90
N LEU A 219 33.40 11.45 -7.76
CA LEU A 219 32.67 12.63 -7.29
C LEU A 219 33.56 13.87 -7.46
N MET A 220 33.02 14.94 -8.02
CA MET A 220 33.69 16.23 -8.19
C MET A 220 32.78 17.36 -7.75
N LEU A 221 33.36 18.33 -7.04
CA LEU A 221 32.70 19.56 -6.63
C LEU A 221 33.40 20.77 -7.23
N TRP A 222 32.60 21.73 -7.70
CA TRP A 222 33.07 23.08 -8.04
C TRP A 222 32.30 24.10 -7.21
N GLY A 223 32.99 25.12 -6.71
CA GLY A 223 32.41 26.16 -5.87
C GLY A 223 32.87 27.55 -6.29
N GLY A 224 32.11 28.56 -5.86
CA GLY A 224 32.42 29.98 -6.13
C GLY A 224 31.95 30.44 -7.52
N GLU A 225 31.89 31.76 -7.72
CA GLU A 225 31.37 32.36 -8.96
C GLU A 225 32.16 31.93 -10.20
N ASP A 226 33.48 31.71 -10.05
CA ASP A 226 34.37 31.24 -11.12
C ASP A 226 34.28 29.73 -11.40
N ARG A 227 33.52 28.98 -10.59
CA ARG A 227 33.32 27.52 -10.67
C ARG A 227 34.64 26.73 -10.67
N ASP A 228 35.56 27.11 -9.80
CA ASP A 228 36.80 26.35 -9.60
C ASP A 228 36.53 25.04 -8.87
N VAL A 229 37.37 24.03 -9.17
CA VAL A 229 37.33 22.74 -8.45
C VAL A 229 37.64 23.01 -6.99
N VAL A 230 36.82 22.49 -6.08
CA VAL A 230 37.08 22.65 -4.65
C VAL A 230 38.35 21.86 -4.30
N ASP A 231 39.39 22.56 -3.84
CA ASP A 231 40.67 21.93 -3.49
C ASP A 231 40.50 20.91 -2.36
N VAL A 232 41.06 19.71 -2.58
CA VAL A 232 41.05 18.63 -1.60
C VAL A 232 42.34 18.70 -0.77
N PRO A 233 42.27 18.72 0.56
CA PRO A 233 43.46 18.67 1.42
C PRO A 233 44.31 17.41 1.16
N GLU A 234 45.64 17.54 1.11
CA GLU A 234 46.58 16.45 0.76
C GLU A 234 46.43 15.18 1.63
N ASP A 235 45.94 15.31 2.86
CA ASP A 235 45.78 14.22 3.83
C ASP A 235 44.38 13.53 3.83
N THR A 236 43.51 13.86 2.86
CA THR A 236 42.11 13.39 2.83
C THR A 236 41.73 12.78 1.49
N GLU A 237 40.92 11.71 1.53
CA GLU A 237 40.34 11.13 0.32
C GLU A 237 39.32 12.10 -0.29
N ALA A 238 39.45 12.42 -1.58
CA ALA A 238 38.61 13.41 -2.27
C ALA A 238 37.11 13.10 -2.13
N SER A 239 36.73 11.84 -2.27
CA SER A 239 35.34 11.37 -2.12
C SER A 239 34.74 11.72 -0.75
N GLN A 240 35.50 11.52 0.33
CA GLN A 240 35.09 11.79 1.70
C GLN A 240 35.00 13.29 1.99
N PHE A 241 35.98 14.05 1.49
CA PHE A 241 36.01 15.51 1.63
C PHE A 241 34.82 16.15 0.93
N TYR A 242 34.59 15.78 -0.34
CA TYR A 242 33.45 16.23 -1.12
C TYR A 242 32.11 15.84 -0.50
N GLN A 243 31.98 14.63 0.04
CA GLN A 243 30.78 14.23 0.76
C GLN A 243 30.52 15.13 1.97
N THR A 244 31.56 15.47 2.73
CA THR A 244 31.48 16.38 3.88
C THR A 244 31.06 17.78 3.45
N GLU A 245 31.58 18.29 2.33
CA GLU A 245 31.21 19.60 1.78
C GLU A 245 29.75 19.63 1.28
N ILE A 246 29.24 18.55 0.68
CA ILE A 246 27.82 18.41 0.34
C ILE A 246 26.96 18.48 1.61
N GLU A 247 27.33 17.77 2.66
CA GLU A 247 26.57 17.77 3.93
C GLU A 247 26.63 19.10 4.68
N ARG A 248 27.73 19.83 4.49
CA ARG A 248 27.94 21.17 5.06
C ARG A 248 27.08 22.21 4.35
N ARG A 249 27.15 22.28 3.01
CA ARG A 249 26.54 23.35 2.20
C ARG A 249 25.10 23.06 1.76
N LEU A 250 24.73 21.78 1.65
CA LEU A 250 23.40 21.35 1.23
C LEU A 250 22.68 20.64 2.38
N LEU A 251 22.82 19.32 2.50
CA LEU A 251 22.08 18.48 3.46
C LEU A 251 22.78 17.14 3.76
N SER A 252 22.44 16.52 4.88
CA SER A 252 22.92 15.17 5.23
C SER A 252 22.24 14.09 4.39
N ALA A 253 22.91 12.93 4.23
CA ALA A 253 22.32 11.79 3.52
C ALA A 253 21.01 11.31 4.14
N GLY A 254 20.89 11.37 5.47
CA GLY A 254 19.65 11.05 6.19
C GLY A 254 18.52 12.02 5.86
N ALA A 255 18.81 13.33 5.82
CA ALA A 255 17.83 14.37 5.51
C ALA A 255 17.36 14.33 4.04
N ALA A 256 18.20 13.84 3.12
CA ALA A 256 17.91 13.82 1.69
C ALA A 256 16.71 12.97 1.30
N SER A 257 16.43 11.92 2.06
CA SER A 257 15.26 11.07 1.87
C SER A 257 13.94 11.81 2.16
N PHE A 258 14.00 12.94 2.88
CA PHE A 258 12.82 13.76 3.21
C PHE A 258 12.65 14.98 2.28
N MET A 259 13.73 15.43 1.65
CA MET A 259 13.72 16.50 0.64
C MET A 259 13.24 16.00 -0.74
N LEU A 260 13.58 14.76 -1.07
CA LEU A 260 13.29 14.10 -2.33
C LEU A 260 12.28 12.98 -2.09
N PHE A 261 10.99 13.25 -2.29
CA PHE A 261 9.95 12.29 -1.96
C PHE A 261 9.17 11.79 -3.18
N ASP A 262 8.87 10.50 -3.14
CA ASP A 262 8.00 9.83 -4.11
C ASP A 262 6.68 9.49 -3.40
N ALA A 263 5.61 10.17 -3.77
CA ALA A 263 4.32 10.02 -3.13
C ALA A 263 3.62 8.68 -3.45
N GLU A 264 4.02 7.96 -4.51
CA GLU A 264 3.56 6.57 -4.73
C GLU A 264 4.15 5.62 -3.68
N GLN A 265 5.36 5.93 -3.23
CA GLN A 265 6.11 5.19 -2.24
C GLN A 265 5.65 5.45 -0.80
N VAL A 266 4.89 6.51 -0.51
CA VAL A 266 4.47 6.91 0.86
C VAL A 266 3.66 5.86 1.64
N HIS A 267 3.27 4.75 1.01
CA HIS A 267 2.80 3.54 1.68
C HIS A 267 3.76 3.01 2.77
N TRP A 268 5.05 3.37 2.74
CA TRP A 268 6.01 3.04 3.82
C TRP A 268 5.52 3.51 5.19
N PHE A 269 4.81 4.64 5.26
CA PHE A 269 4.26 5.20 6.50
C PHE A 269 2.88 4.63 6.88
N SER A 270 2.29 3.73 6.08
CA SER A 270 0.88 3.31 6.27
C SER A 270 0.66 1.88 6.76
N ASP A 271 1.67 1.01 6.70
CA ASP A 271 1.58 -0.41 7.03
C ASP A 271 2.62 -0.81 8.09
N ARG A 272 2.22 -0.69 9.36
CA ARG A 272 2.90 -1.15 10.60
C ARG A 272 4.31 -0.60 10.85
N GLY A 273 4.46 0.10 11.98
CA GLY A 273 5.75 0.64 12.43
C GLY A 273 5.88 2.16 12.30
N VAL A 274 4.77 2.90 12.18
CA VAL A 274 4.77 4.38 12.16
C VAL A 274 5.55 4.96 13.35
N ASP A 275 5.38 4.38 14.53
CA ASP A 275 6.07 4.81 15.76
C ASP A 275 7.60 4.65 15.64
N ASP A 276 8.07 3.46 15.23
CA ASP A 276 9.51 3.18 15.02
C ASP A 276 10.11 4.04 13.91
N GLN A 277 9.33 4.27 12.85
CA GLN A 277 9.72 5.11 11.72
C GLN A 277 9.81 6.57 12.14
N VAL A 278 8.81 7.14 12.82
CA VAL A 278 8.82 8.53 13.29
C VAL A 278 9.98 8.75 14.26
N ARG A 279 10.26 7.78 15.13
CA ARG A 279 11.46 7.79 15.97
C ARG A 279 12.74 7.81 15.15
N LEU A 280 12.92 6.87 14.22
CA LEU A 280 14.12 6.79 13.39
C LEU A 280 14.33 8.06 12.56
N VAL A 281 13.23 8.59 12.02
CA VAL A 281 13.19 9.81 11.20
C VAL A 281 13.55 11.04 12.04
N THR A 282 12.99 11.16 13.24
CA THR A 282 13.33 12.25 14.18
C THR A 282 14.80 12.14 14.60
N GLU A 283 15.25 10.97 15.04
CA GLU A 283 16.64 10.76 15.46
C GLU A 283 17.65 11.08 14.35
N ARG A 284 17.33 10.77 13.09
CA ARG A 284 18.21 11.06 11.93
C ARG A 284 18.18 12.51 11.49
N SER A 285 17.01 13.14 11.48
CA SER A 285 16.86 14.53 11.04
C SER A 285 17.62 15.48 11.97
N PHE A 286 17.58 15.19 13.27
CA PHE A 286 18.36 15.91 14.27
C PHE A 286 19.78 15.34 14.46
N GLY A 287 20.19 14.28 13.75
CA GLY A 287 21.54 13.71 13.87
C GLY A 287 21.87 13.01 15.20
N LEU A 288 20.87 12.71 16.03
CA LEU A 288 21.02 11.98 17.29
C LEU A 288 21.48 10.53 17.07
N SER A 289 21.22 9.96 15.90
CA SER A 289 21.74 8.64 15.53
C SER A 289 23.28 8.62 15.51
N GLU A 290 23.93 9.69 15.04
CA GLU A 290 25.39 9.79 15.00
C GLU A 290 26.00 9.79 16.42
N TRP A 291 25.28 10.36 17.39
CA TRP A 291 25.70 10.46 18.79
C TRP A 291 25.69 9.08 19.47
N LYS A 292 24.59 8.34 19.32
CA LYS A 292 24.48 6.97 19.85
C LYS A 292 25.55 6.06 19.26
N GLU A 293 25.80 6.17 17.96
CA GLU A 293 26.83 5.37 17.32
C GLU A 293 28.26 5.76 17.77
N ALA A 294 28.52 7.05 18.00
CA ALA A 294 29.78 7.52 18.56
C ALA A 294 30.02 7.00 20.00
N ALA A 295 28.97 6.98 20.84
CA ALA A 295 29.05 6.39 22.17
C ALA A 295 29.34 4.88 22.12
N ALA A 296 28.73 4.16 21.17
CA ALA A 296 29.01 2.74 20.95
C ALA A 296 30.48 2.49 20.56
N ASP A 297 31.05 3.31 19.67
CA ASP A 297 32.48 3.20 19.31
C ASP A 297 33.42 3.44 20.51
N LEU A 298 33.09 4.40 21.38
CA LEU A 298 33.85 4.66 22.61
C LEU A 298 33.81 3.49 23.59
N ARG A 299 32.66 2.79 23.69
CA ARG A 299 32.56 1.56 24.50
C ARG A 299 33.34 0.40 23.90
N ASP A 300 33.28 0.23 22.59
CA ASP A 300 34.08 -0.78 21.89
C ASP A 300 35.59 -0.53 22.09
N TYR A 301 36.01 0.74 22.05
CA TYR A 301 37.37 1.18 22.37
C TYR A 301 37.76 0.83 23.82
N ALA A 302 36.92 1.18 24.79
CA ALA A 302 37.14 0.88 26.21
C ALA A 302 37.28 -0.64 26.46
N ARG A 303 36.46 -1.45 25.78
CA ARG A 303 36.48 -2.91 25.87
C ARG A 303 37.76 -3.53 25.29
N ASP A 304 38.29 -3.01 24.17
CA ASP A 304 39.56 -3.46 23.59
C ASP A 304 40.73 -3.21 24.57
N ARG A 305 40.70 -2.07 25.26
CA ARG A 305 41.74 -1.67 26.22
C ARG A 305 41.64 -2.43 27.55
N GLY A 306 40.42 -2.65 28.06
CA GLY A 306 40.19 -3.44 29.28
C GLY A 306 40.71 -4.87 29.18
N ARG A 307 40.52 -5.53 28.03
CA ARG A 307 41.08 -6.88 27.74
C ARG A 307 42.61 -6.94 27.78
N ARG A 308 43.31 -5.81 27.66
CA ARG A 308 44.78 -5.76 27.76
C ARG A 308 45.25 -5.64 29.21
N ILE A 309 44.48 -4.97 30.08
CA ILE A 309 44.78 -4.76 31.50
C ILE A 309 44.45 -6.00 32.34
N GLU A 310 43.40 -6.75 31.98
CA GLU A 310 42.99 -8.00 32.66
C GLU A 310 44.07 -9.10 32.73
N ARG A 311 45.15 -9.01 31.93
CA ARG A 311 46.26 -9.97 32.04
C ARG A 311 47.13 -9.76 33.29
N GLU A 312 46.96 -8.68 34.05
CA GLU A 312 47.92 -8.27 35.08
C GLU A 312 47.44 -8.30 36.55
N VAL A 313 46.14 -8.33 36.90
CA VAL A 313 45.70 -8.27 38.33
C VAL A 313 44.50 -9.16 38.66
N GLY A 314 44.69 -10.16 39.52
CA GLY A 314 43.73 -11.21 39.89
C GLY A 314 42.93 -11.02 41.20
N ALA A 315 42.71 -9.78 41.67
CA ALA A 315 42.05 -9.51 42.95
C ALA A 315 40.51 -9.35 42.88
N TYR A 316 39.92 -9.43 41.69
CA TYR A 316 38.54 -8.97 41.43
C TYR A 316 37.52 -10.10 41.17
N ASP A 317 37.89 -11.34 41.48
CA ASP A 317 37.15 -12.55 41.12
C ASP A 317 35.72 -12.60 41.72
N ASN A 318 35.50 -12.03 42.90
CA ASN A 318 34.20 -12.09 43.57
C ASN A 318 33.19 -11.05 43.06
N GLN A 319 33.58 -9.78 42.91
CA GLN A 319 32.74 -8.76 42.25
C GLN A 319 32.49 -9.11 40.78
N ARG A 320 33.50 -9.68 40.09
CA ARG A 320 33.33 -10.20 38.73
C ARG A 320 32.30 -11.33 38.68
N ARG A 321 32.31 -12.28 39.61
CA ARG A 321 31.28 -13.34 39.69
C ARG A 321 29.87 -12.80 39.94
N LEU A 322 29.73 -11.73 40.73
CA LEU A 322 28.44 -11.07 40.93
C LEU A 322 27.95 -10.41 39.63
N LEU A 323 28.82 -9.64 38.97
CA LEU A 323 28.53 -9.04 37.66
C LEU A 323 28.23 -10.12 36.61
N GLU A 324 28.98 -11.22 36.57
CA GLU A 324 28.73 -12.38 35.71
C GLU A 324 27.38 -13.05 36.03
N SER A 325 26.98 -13.14 37.31
CA SER A 325 25.67 -13.71 37.67
C SER A 325 24.49 -12.83 37.25
N LEU A 326 24.60 -11.51 37.42
CA LEU A 326 23.59 -10.54 36.96
C LEU A 326 23.57 -10.44 35.44
N GLN A 327 24.74 -10.60 34.81
CA GLN A 327 24.88 -10.69 33.35
C GLN A 327 24.18 -11.95 32.82
N ASN A 328 24.40 -13.11 33.44
CA ASN A 328 23.74 -14.35 33.05
C ASN A 328 22.22 -14.26 33.23
N GLN A 329 21.74 -13.63 34.30
CA GLN A 329 20.30 -13.39 34.50
C GLN A 329 19.71 -12.47 33.43
N LEU A 330 20.43 -11.41 33.04
CA LEU A 330 20.02 -10.56 31.92
C LEU A 330 20.03 -11.32 30.60
N ASP A 331 21.03 -12.17 30.36
CA ASP A 331 21.14 -12.99 29.16
C ASP A 331 19.99 -14.01 29.08
N GLU A 332 19.61 -14.67 30.19
CA GLU A 332 18.43 -15.54 30.27
C GLU A 332 17.11 -14.79 30.02
N LEU A 333 16.96 -13.59 30.60
CA LEU A 333 15.80 -12.73 30.35
C LEU A 333 15.75 -12.23 28.90
N ASN A 334 16.90 -11.97 28.28
CA ASN A 334 17.00 -11.59 26.88
C ASN A 334 16.69 -12.76 25.94
N ASP A 335 17.14 -13.97 26.27
CA ASP A 335 16.86 -15.17 25.49
C ASP A 335 15.36 -15.51 25.53
N THR A 336 14.74 -15.42 26.71
CA THR A 336 13.29 -15.62 26.86
C THR A 336 12.48 -14.54 26.14
N ALA A 337 12.88 -13.28 26.23
CA ALA A 337 12.28 -12.19 25.46
C ALA A 337 12.44 -12.43 23.94
N ALA A 338 13.62 -12.86 23.48
CA ALA A 338 13.87 -13.15 22.07
C ALA A 338 13.03 -14.32 21.54
N ILE A 339 12.73 -15.33 22.37
CA ILE A 339 11.83 -16.43 22.01
C ILE A 339 10.40 -15.91 21.83
N LEU A 340 9.90 -15.11 22.78
CA LEU A 340 8.54 -14.54 22.70
C LEU A 340 8.40 -13.51 21.58
N GLU A 341 9.45 -12.74 21.31
CA GLU A 341 9.52 -11.83 20.16
C GLU A 341 9.52 -12.58 18.83
N ARG A 342 10.23 -13.72 18.73
CA ARG A 342 10.16 -14.58 17.53
C ARG A 342 8.75 -15.14 17.32
N GLU A 343 8.08 -15.58 18.38
CA GLU A 343 6.69 -16.05 18.30
C GLU A 343 5.74 -14.91 17.85
N SER A 344 5.90 -13.70 18.42
CA SER A 344 5.16 -12.51 18.00
C SER A 344 5.43 -12.13 16.53
N ALA A 345 6.70 -12.22 16.09
CA ALA A 345 7.11 -11.90 14.73
C ALA A 345 6.58 -12.88 13.68
N VAL A 346 6.24 -14.12 14.07
CA VAL A 346 5.58 -15.11 13.19
C VAL A 346 4.06 -14.87 13.14
N LEU A 347 3.44 -14.54 14.28
CA LEU A 347 1.99 -14.34 14.37
C LEU A 347 1.52 -13.01 13.77
N ARG A 348 2.35 -11.95 13.76
CA ARG A 348 1.99 -10.65 13.17
C ARG A 348 1.73 -10.71 11.65
N PRO A 349 2.61 -11.31 10.82
CA PRO A 349 2.37 -11.51 9.39
C PRO A 349 1.18 -12.44 9.13
N ALA A 350 1.00 -13.49 9.94
CA ALA A 350 -0.15 -14.39 9.82
C ALA A 350 -1.48 -13.62 10.01
N ARG A 351 -1.54 -12.71 10.98
CA ARG A 351 -2.67 -11.80 11.18
C ARG A 351 -2.91 -10.86 10.00
N GLU A 352 -1.85 -10.32 9.39
CA GLU A 352 -1.96 -9.45 8.19
C GLU A 352 -2.51 -10.20 6.99
N ALA A 353 -2.00 -11.41 6.75
CA ALA A 353 -2.42 -12.24 5.65
C ALA A 353 -3.91 -12.60 5.77
N LEU A 354 -4.36 -12.98 6.97
CA LEU A 354 -5.77 -13.26 7.25
C LEU A 354 -6.66 -12.02 7.11
N PHE A 355 -6.20 -10.87 7.63
CA PHE A 355 -6.94 -9.61 7.49
C PHE A 355 -7.05 -9.15 6.03
N ALA A 356 -5.98 -9.29 5.24
CA ALA A 356 -6.00 -9.00 3.81
C ALA A 356 -6.91 -9.96 3.02
N GLN A 357 -6.96 -11.23 3.42
CA GLN A 357 -7.88 -12.22 2.85
C GLN A 357 -9.34 -11.85 3.15
N ILE A 358 -9.66 -11.49 4.41
CA ILE A 358 -11.00 -11.02 4.80
C ILE A 358 -11.36 -9.75 4.02
N ALA A 359 -10.51 -8.72 4.02
CA ALA A 359 -10.76 -7.47 3.31
C ALA A 359 -10.96 -7.64 1.79
N SER A 360 -10.29 -8.62 1.18
CA SER A 360 -10.50 -8.97 -0.23
C SER A 360 -11.83 -9.68 -0.51
N LEU A 361 -12.42 -10.31 0.50
CA LEU A 361 -13.68 -11.05 0.43
C LEU A 361 -14.89 -10.19 0.85
N ASP A 362 -14.66 -9.12 1.62
CA ASP A 362 -15.68 -8.39 2.37
C ASP A 362 -16.41 -7.29 1.55
N GLN A 363 -15.81 -6.78 0.47
CA GLN A 363 -16.27 -5.54 -0.17
C GLN A 363 -17.60 -5.63 -0.95
N SER A 364 -18.25 -6.80 -1.06
CA SER A 364 -19.53 -6.93 -1.78
C SER A 364 -20.42 -8.12 -1.39
N SER A 365 -19.99 -9.01 -0.48
CA SER A 365 -20.51 -10.40 -0.45
C SER A 365 -21.87 -10.57 0.24
N TYR A 366 -22.23 -9.77 1.23
CA TYR A 366 -23.49 -9.95 1.99
C TYR A 366 -24.72 -9.44 1.23
N GLU A 367 -24.65 -8.22 0.68
CA GLU A 367 -25.73 -7.62 -0.12
C GLU A 367 -25.95 -8.35 -1.46
N THR A 368 -24.89 -8.89 -2.06
CA THR A 368 -25.01 -9.73 -3.27
C THR A 368 -25.61 -11.10 -2.97
N LEU A 369 -25.28 -11.76 -1.85
CA LEU A 369 -25.89 -13.04 -1.51
C LEU A 369 -27.39 -12.91 -1.23
N GLN A 370 -27.79 -11.88 -0.49
CA GLN A 370 -29.20 -11.66 -0.16
C GLN A 370 -30.05 -11.39 -1.42
N SER A 371 -29.55 -10.55 -2.33
CA SER A 371 -30.23 -10.28 -3.61
C SER A 371 -30.28 -11.51 -4.53
N LEU A 372 -29.24 -12.35 -4.55
CA LEU A 372 -29.24 -13.62 -5.29
C LEU A 372 -30.26 -14.62 -4.72
N LEU A 373 -30.38 -14.73 -3.40
CA LEU A 373 -31.36 -15.59 -2.73
C LEU A 373 -32.81 -15.14 -2.99
N GLU A 374 -33.07 -13.83 -2.95
CA GLU A 374 -34.38 -13.24 -3.30
C GLU A 374 -34.73 -13.51 -4.77
N ARG A 375 -33.78 -13.31 -5.68
CA ARG A 375 -33.97 -13.61 -7.11
C ARG A 375 -34.23 -15.10 -7.35
N ARG A 376 -33.55 -15.99 -6.61
CA ARG A 376 -33.77 -17.45 -6.69
C ARG A 376 -35.18 -17.83 -6.27
N GLN A 377 -35.68 -17.25 -5.17
CA GLN A 377 -37.03 -17.54 -4.69
C GLN A 377 -38.10 -17.14 -5.72
N LEU A 378 -37.95 -15.96 -6.32
CA LEU A 378 -38.86 -15.48 -7.38
C LEU A 378 -38.87 -16.42 -8.60
N LEU A 379 -37.69 -16.77 -9.13
CA LEU A 379 -37.57 -17.64 -10.29
C LEU A 379 -38.04 -19.08 -10.01
N THR A 380 -37.80 -19.59 -8.79
CA THR A 380 -38.27 -20.94 -8.41
C THR A 380 -39.79 -21.00 -8.34
N ALA A 381 -40.43 -19.95 -7.81
CA ALA A 381 -41.89 -19.83 -7.78
C ALA A 381 -42.47 -19.74 -9.20
N GLU A 382 -41.84 -18.97 -10.09
CA GLU A 382 -42.24 -18.85 -11.48
C GLU A 382 -42.06 -20.16 -12.26
N HIS A 383 -40.92 -20.85 -12.09
CA HIS A 383 -40.66 -22.17 -12.66
C HIS A 383 -41.71 -23.19 -12.21
N GLY A 384 -42.06 -23.20 -10.92
CA GLY A 384 -43.09 -24.07 -10.37
C GLY A 384 -44.47 -23.80 -10.98
N ARG A 385 -44.84 -22.52 -11.13
CA ARG A 385 -46.10 -22.10 -11.78
C ARG A 385 -46.15 -22.57 -13.24
N LEU A 386 -45.10 -22.29 -14.01
CA LEU A 386 -45.02 -22.67 -15.43
C LEU A 386 -44.93 -24.19 -15.61
N SER A 387 -44.27 -24.93 -14.72
CA SER A 387 -44.19 -26.39 -14.77
C SER A 387 -45.56 -27.03 -14.56
N HIS A 388 -46.35 -26.49 -13.63
CA HIS A 388 -47.72 -26.94 -13.41
C HIS A 388 -48.63 -26.61 -14.60
N GLU A 389 -48.49 -25.40 -15.15
CA GLU A 389 -49.19 -24.95 -16.36
C GLU A 389 -48.84 -25.86 -17.56
N PHE A 390 -47.56 -26.15 -17.76
CA PHE A 390 -47.07 -27.06 -18.79
C PHE A 390 -47.59 -28.48 -18.61
N ALA A 391 -47.54 -29.05 -17.40
CA ALA A 391 -48.03 -30.40 -17.14
C ALA A 391 -49.54 -30.53 -17.42
N SER A 392 -50.32 -29.51 -17.03
CA SER A 392 -51.76 -29.45 -17.30
C SER A 392 -52.05 -29.37 -18.81
N MET A 393 -51.33 -28.50 -19.54
CA MET A 393 -51.46 -28.38 -20.99
C MET A 393 -50.99 -29.65 -21.71
N ALA A 394 -49.86 -30.22 -21.31
CA ALA A 394 -49.28 -31.42 -21.86
C ALA A 394 -50.22 -32.62 -21.69
N ALA A 395 -50.82 -32.81 -20.51
CA ALA A 395 -51.79 -33.86 -20.26
C ALA A 395 -53.05 -33.73 -21.14
N ALA A 396 -53.48 -32.51 -21.44
CA ALA A 396 -54.64 -32.25 -22.29
C ALA A 396 -54.33 -32.39 -23.80
N VAL A 397 -53.15 -31.95 -24.22
CA VAL A 397 -52.77 -31.74 -25.64
C VAL A 397 -51.92 -32.89 -26.19
N LEU A 398 -50.92 -33.40 -25.44
CA LEU A 398 -49.99 -34.41 -25.96
C LEU A 398 -50.68 -35.69 -26.46
N PRO A 399 -51.63 -36.30 -25.74
CA PRO A 399 -52.30 -37.52 -26.20
C PRO A 399 -52.99 -37.35 -27.56
N ILE A 400 -53.53 -36.15 -27.81
CA ILE A 400 -54.21 -35.80 -29.08
C ILE A 400 -53.18 -35.57 -30.20
N THR A 401 -52.03 -35.00 -29.85
CA THR A 401 -50.96 -34.65 -30.81
C THR A 401 -50.21 -35.85 -31.36
N ILE A 402 -49.94 -36.88 -30.54
CA ILE A 402 -49.22 -38.11 -30.92
C ILE A 402 -49.91 -38.87 -32.06
N ILE A 403 -51.24 -38.75 -32.17
CA ILE A 403 -52.05 -39.41 -33.21
C ILE A 403 -51.82 -38.81 -34.61
N GLY A 404 -51.18 -37.64 -34.72
CA GLY A 404 -50.83 -37.04 -36.02
C GLY A 404 -52.01 -36.43 -36.80
N HIS A 405 -51.72 -35.44 -37.66
CA HIS A 405 -52.74 -34.60 -38.30
C HIS A 405 -53.68 -35.36 -39.23
N ARG A 406 -53.15 -36.36 -39.96
CA ARG A 406 -53.92 -37.14 -40.94
C ARG A 406 -54.97 -38.04 -40.29
N GLN A 407 -54.59 -38.74 -39.22
CA GLN A 407 -55.50 -39.67 -38.52
C GLN A 407 -56.52 -38.88 -37.70
N ARG A 408 -56.10 -37.77 -37.07
CA ARG A 408 -57.02 -36.85 -36.39
C ARG A 408 -58.06 -36.27 -37.35
N GLY A 409 -57.63 -35.78 -38.51
CA GLY A 409 -58.53 -35.26 -39.54
C GLY A 409 -59.54 -36.31 -40.01
N ALA A 410 -59.08 -37.55 -40.22
CA ALA A 410 -59.95 -38.66 -40.60
C ALA A 410 -60.98 -39.03 -39.50
N VAL A 411 -60.58 -39.00 -38.23
CA VAL A 411 -61.49 -39.23 -37.09
C VAL A 411 -62.48 -38.08 -36.92
N MET A 412 -62.03 -36.82 -37.05
CA MET A 412 -62.91 -35.65 -36.99
C MET A 412 -63.95 -35.66 -38.12
N GLN A 413 -63.52 -35.99 -39.34
CA GLN A 413 -64.41 -36.13 -40.49
C GLN A 413 -65.42 -37.27 -40.25
N SER A 414 -64.95 -38.42 -39.78
CA SER A 414 -65.83 -39.55 -39.47
C SER A 414 -66.82 -39.26 -38.33
N LEU A 415 -66.42 -38.49 -37.32
CA LEU A 415 -67.30 -38.07 -36.22
C LEU A 415 -68.31 -37.01 -36.67
N ALA A 416 -67.93 -36.13 -37.60
CA ALA A 416 -68.84 -35.17 -38.23
C ALA A 416 -69.86 -35.86 -39.15
N ASP A 417 -69.43 -36.86 -39.92
CA ASP A 417 -70.30 -37.69 -40.75
C ASP A 417 -71.28 -38.50 -39.86
N ASP A 418 -70.78 -39.12 -38.78
CA ASP A 418 -71.61 -39.81 -37.79
C ASP A 418 -72.59 -38.86 -37.09
N ARG A 419 -72.20 -37.61 -36.81
CA ARG A 419 -73.09 -36.56 -36.26
C ARG A 419 -74.22 -36.24 -37.23
N ASN A 420 -73.90 -36.03 -38.51
CA ASN A 420 -74.88 -35.68 -39.53
C ASN A 420 -75.87 -36.84 -39.76
N LYS A 421 -75.36 -38.08 -39.86
CA LYS A 421 -76.19 -39.30 -39.95
C LYS A 421 -77.06 -39.51 -38.71
N ALA A 422 -76.52 -39.29 -37.51
CA ALA A 422 -77.30 -39.39 -36.28
C ALA A 422 -78.39 -38.31 -36.18
N HIS A 423 -78.15 -37.09 -36.69
CA HIS A 423 -79.20 -36.08 -36.81
C HIS A 423 -80.28 -36.45 -37.83
N GLU A 424 -79.93 -37.11 -38.92
CA GLU A 424 -80.90 -37.65 -39.89
C GLU A 424 -81.77 -38.77 -39.27
N ASP A 425 -81.19 -39.65 -38.45
CA ASP A 425 -81.92 -40.77 -37.83
C ASP A 425 -82.67 -40.42 -36.52
N PHE A 426 -82.20 -39.45 -35.72
CA PHE A 426 -82.95 -38.95 -34.56
C PHE A 426 -84.00 -37.88 -34.93
N GLY A 427 -83.93 -37.28 -36.13
CA GLY A 427 -84.99 -36.42 -36.69
C GLY A 427 -86.30 -37.17 -37.02
N VAL A 428 -86.32 -38.49 -36.83
CA VAL A 428 -87.47 -39.36 -37.09
C VAL A 428 -88.62 -39.10 -36.12
N PHE A 429 -88.34 -38.60 -34.91
CA PHE A 429 -89.37 -38.33 -33.89
C PHE A 429 -89.97 -36.92 -33.93
N GLY A 430 -89.56 -36.08 -34.87
CA GLY A 430 -90.21 -34.79 -35.19
C GLY A 430 -90.97 -34.80 -36.52
N ASN A 431 -90.97 -35.91 -37.25
CA ASN A 431 -91.56 -35.99 -38.58
C ASN A 431 -93.07 -36.29 -38.48
N GLU A 432 -93.89 -35.36 -38.94
CA GLU A 432 -95.36 -35.51 -39.08
C GLU A 432 -95.75 -36.80 -39.82
N ARG A 433 -94.88 -37.30 -40.70
CA ARG A 433 -95.01 -38.58 -41.42
C ARG A 433 -94.97 -39.83 -40.53
N VAL A 434 -94.18 -39.84 -39.45
CA VAL A 434 -94.08 -41.00 -38.54
C VAL A 434 -95.31 -41.07 -37.63
N LEU A 435 -95.78 -39.91 -37.17
CA LEU A 435 -97.07 -39.79 -36.47
C LEU A 435 -98.24 -40.18 -37.38
N SER A 436 -98.22 -39.74 -38.64
CA SER A 436 -99.22 -40.11 -39.65
C SER A 436 -99.26 -41.63 -39.87
N ALA A 437 -98.09 -42.27 -40.04
CA ALA A 437 -97.98 -43.71 -40.26
C ALA A 437 -98.38 -44.54 -39.02
N LEU A 438 -98.11 -44.05 -37.80
CA LEU A 438 -98.60 -44.66 -36.56
C LEU A 438 -100.13 -44.62 -36.51
N VAL A 439 -100.72 -43.46 -36.82
CA VAL A 439 -102.19 -43.28 -36.85
C VAL A 439 -102.81 -44.14 -37.96
N GLU A 440 -102.19 -44.24 -39.13
CA GLU A 440 -102.66 -45.08 -40.24
C GLU A 440 -102.62 -46.58 -39.88
N ARG A 441 -101.53 -47.05 -39.26
CA ARG A 441 -101.40 -48.45 -38.81
C ARG A 441 -102.41 -48.78 -37.71
N LEU A 442 -102.64 -47.86 -36.76
CA LEU A 442 -103.72 -48.00 -35.76
C LEU A 442 -105.11 -48.08 -36.41
N ARG A 443 -105.36 -47.31 -37.48
CA ARG A 443 -106.63 -47.36 -38.22
C ARG A 443 -106.81 -48.63 -39.06
N SER A 444 -105.72 -49.26 -39.50
CA SER A 444 -105.75 -50.46 -40.35
C SER A 444 -106.18 -51.75 -39.65
N GLN A 445 -106.21 -51.77 -38.30
CA GLN A 445 -106.83 -52.86 -37.55
C GLN A 445 -108.30 -52.52 -37.22
N SER A 446 -109.22 -53.27 -37.83
CA SER A 446 -110.66 -53.18 -37.61
C SER A 446 -111.12 -53.98 -36.38
N LYS A 447 -110.48 -53.78 -35.20
CA LYS A 447 -111.02 -54.29 -33.93
C LYS A 447 -111.50 -53.12 -33.08
N PRO A 448 -112.77 -53.09 -32.64
CA PRO A 448 -113.27 -52.02 -31.78
C PRO A 448 -112.51 -51.99 -30.46
N ILE A 449 -112.23 -50.77 -30.00
CA ILE A 449 -111.46 -50.48 -28.78
C ILE A 449 -112.43 -50.60 -27.60
N ASP A 450 -112.62 -51.80 -27.09
CA ASP A 450 -113.63 -52.05 -26.04
C ASP A 450 -113.03 -52.10 -24.62
N SER A 451 -111.69 -52.11 -24.47
CA SER A 451 -111.01 -52.01 -23.15
C SER A 451 -109.66 -51.28 -23.23
N VAL A 452 -109.28 -50.57 -22.16
CA VAL A 452 -108.01 -49.81 -22.06
C VAL A 452 -106.79 -50.71 -22.22
N GLU A 453 -106.85 -51.95 -21.71
CA GLU A 453 -105.76 -52.94 -21.85
C GLU A 453 -105.57 -53.38 -23.30
N ASN A 454 -106.66 -53.51 -24.08
CA ASN A 454 -106.58 -53.76 -25.52
C ASN A 454 -106.02 -52.55 -26.27
N THR A 455 -106.36 -51.31 -25.86
CA THR A 455 -105.80 -50.10 -26.47
C THR A 455 -104.30 -50.00 -26.23
N ILE A 456 -103.85 -50.23 -24.99
CA ILE A 456 -102.43 -50.21 -24.63
C ILE A 456 -101.69 -51.33 -25.37
N SER A 457 -102.27 -52.52 -25.46
CA SER A 457 -101.67 -53.63 -26.21
C SER A 457 -101.57 -53.35 -27.72
N GLN A 458 -102.56 -52.69 -28.31
CA GLN A 458 -102.54 -52.26 -29.72
C GLN A 458 -101.56 -51.12 -29.96
N LEU A 459 -101.44 -50.17 -29.03
CA LEU A 459 -100.45 -49.10 -29.08
C LEU A 459 -99.03 -49.65 -28.96
N ILE A 460 -98.79 -50.53 -27.99
CA ILE A 460 -97.52 -51.22 -27.82
C ILE A 460 -97.23 -52.05 -29.08
N TRP A 461 -98.18 -52.80 -29.63
CA TRP A 461 -97.97 -53.56 -30.87
C TRP A 461 -97.65 -52.66 -32.09
N ALA A 462 -98.41 -51.57 -32.27
CA ALA A 462 -98.18 -50.63 -33.37
C ALA A 462 -96.83 -49.92 -33.22
N TRP A 463 -96.46 -49.59 -31.97
CA TRP A 463 -95.17 -49.03 -31.60
C TRP A 463 -94.04 -50.02 -31.81
N ASP A 464 -94.19 -51.27 -31.39
CA ASP A 464 -93.19 -52.34 -31.50
C ASP A 464 -92.99 -52.76 -32.97
N LYS A 465 -94.03 -52.66 -33.81
CA LYS A 465 -93.93 -52.81 -35.27
C LYS A 465 -93.36 -51.60 -35.99
N LEU A 466 -93.43 -50.41 -35.40
CA LEU A 466 -92.74 -49.21 -35.88
C LEU A 466 -91.27 -49.19 -35.45
N ALA A 467 -90.98 -49.68 -34.25
CA ALA A 467 -89.63 -49.86 -33.72
C ALA A 467 -88.90 -51.04 -34.39
N GLY A 468 -89.62 -52.12 -34.72
CA GLY A 468 -89.08 -53.33 -35.35
C GLY A 468 -88.60 -53.18 -36.81
N GLU A 469 -88.77 -52.01 -37.43
CA GLU A 469 -88.15 -51.67 -38.73
C GLU A 469 -86.97 -50.69 -38.59
N LYS A 470 -86.57 -50.35 -37.37
CA LYS A 470 -85.36 -49.54 -37.12
C LYS A 470 -84.40 -50.23 -36.17
N ASP A 471 -83.95 -51.41 -36.61
CA ASP A 471 -82.67 -51.98 -36.19
C ASP A 471 -81.62 -51.82 -37.31
N LYS A 472 -81.70 -50.69 -38.01
CA LYS A 472 -80.49 -50.09 -38.54
C LYS A 472 -80.15 -49.00 -37.56
N ALA A 473 -79.42 -49.36 -36.50
CA ALA A 473 -78.46 -48.41 -35.98
C ALA A 473 -77.82 -47.79 -37.22
N ALA A 474 -77.93 -46.45 -37.36
CA ALA A 474 -77.20 -45.71 -38.38
C ALA A 474 -75.83 -46.39 -38.50
N ASP A 475 -75.36 -46.67 -39.73
CA ASP A 475 -74.03 -47.27 -39.94
C ASP A 475 -72.98 -46.22 -39.57
N LEU A 476 -72.90 -46.01 -38.26
CA LEU A 476 -72.06 -45.10 -37.54
C LEU A 476 -70.78 -45.86 -37.33
N ARG A 477 -69.68 -45.22 -37.67
CA ARG A 477 -68.38 -45.82 -37.50
C ARG A 477 -68.05 -46.01 -36.02
N TYR A 478 -68.58 -45.13 -35.17
CA TYR A 478 -68.43 -45.19 -33.71
C TYR A 478 -69.80 -45.21 -33.02
N PRO A 479 -70.50 -46.36 -33.03
CA PRO A 479 -71.87 -46.48 -32.52
C PRO A 479 -71.94 -46.37 -30.99
N PHE A 480 -70.85 -46.68 -30.28
CA PHE A 480 -70.75 -46.63 -28.82
C PHE A 480 -70.67 -45.21 -28.21
N LEU A 481 -70.46 -44.18 -29.03
CA LEU A 481 -70.44 -42.78 -28.56
C LEU A 481 -71.86 -42.21 -28.50
N THR A 482 -72.20 -41.44 -27.47
CA THR A 482 -73.48 -40.71 -27.44
C THR A 482 -73.38 -39.41 -28.25
N PRO A 483 -74.50 -38.81 -28.72
CA PRO A 483 -74.46 -37.54 -29.43
C PRO A 483 -73.73 -36.42 -28.66
N ALA A 484 -73.96 -36.31 -27.35
CA ALA A 484 -73.29 -35.34 -26.49
C ALA A 484 -71.78 -35.60 -26.37
N LEU A 485 -71.36 -36.86 -26.30
CA LEU A 485 -69.94 -37.23 -26.27
C LEU A 485 -69.27 -36.96 -27.63
N ARG A 486 -69.95 -37.17 -28.76
CA ARG A 486 -69.42 -36.84 -30.10
C ARG A 486 -69.17 -35.34 -30.25
N GLU A 487 -70.10 -34.50 -29.82
CA GLU A 487 -69.95 -33.04 -29.79
C GLU A 487 -68.78 -32.60 -28.89
N ALA A 488 -68.72 -33.13 -27.67
CA ALA A 488 -67.65 -32.83 -26.73
C ALA A 488 -66.27 -33.25 -27.26
N LEU A 489 -66.18 -34.41 -27.93
CA LEU A 489 -64.95 -34.90 -28.57
C LEU A 489 -64.55 -34.03 -29.77
N LEU A 490 -65.50 -33.68 -30.64
CA LEU A 490 -65.25 -32.80 -31.79
C LEU A 490 -64.77 -31.41 -31.33
N ALA A 491 -65.42 -30.82 -30.34
CA ALA A 491 -65.02 -29.53 -29.77
C ALA A 491 -63.63 -29.61 -29.12
N ARG A 492 -63.32 -30.69 -28.39
CA ARG A 492 -62.01 -30.92 -27.80
C ARG A 492 -60.91 -31.10 -28.84
N LEU A 493 -61.18 -31.82 -29.94
CA LEU A 493 -60.23 -32.03 -31.02
C LEU A 493 -59.97 -30.76 -31.84
N HIS A 494 -60.97 -29.89 -32.01
CA HIS A 494 -60.80 -28.57 -32.63
C HIS A 494 -60.02 -27.61 -31.73
N LYS A 495 -60.37 -27.52 -30.43
CA LYS A 495 -59.75 -26.58 -29.48
C LYS A 495 -58.24 -26.74 -29.39
N HIS A 496 -57.74 -27.97 -29.50
CA HIS A 496 -56.31 -28.29 -29.36
C HIS A 496 -55.55 -28.36 -30.69
N GLN A 497 -56.03 -27.72 -31.77
CA GLN A 497 -55.33 -27.68 -33.06
C GLN A 497 -54.04 -26.83 -33.02
N ASP A 498 -54.06 -25.66 -32.36
CA ASP A 498 -52.94 -24.71 -32.31
C ASP A 498 -52.16 -24.71 -30.97
N ASP A 499 -52.63 -25.50 -29.99
CA ASP A 499 -52.05 -25.53 -28.65
C ASP A 499 -50.63 -26.14 -28.60
N LEU A 500 -50.18 -26.81 -29.66
CA LEU A 500 -48.78 -27.26 -29.81
C LEU A 500 -47.78 -26.10 -29.78
N GLY A 501 -48.12 -24.97 -30.41
CA GLY A 501 -47.26 -23.79 -30.39
C GLY A 501 -47.13 -23.20 -28.99
N ARG A 502 -48.22 -23.23 -28.22
CA ARG A 502 -48.25 -22.76 -26.82
C ARG A 502 -47.48 -23.68 -25.89
N VAL A 503 -47.66 -25.00 -26.01
CA VAL A 503 -46.90 -26.00 -25.24
C VAL A 503 -45.41 -25.88 -25.54
N ARG A 504 -45.04 -25.70 -26.81
CA ARG A 504 -43.65 -25.47 -27.21
C ARG A 504 -43.08 -24.18 -26.62
N LEU A 505 -43.80 -23.07 -26.70
CA LEU A 505 -43.39 -21.80 -26.10
C LEU A 505 -43.16 -21.94 -24.59
N VAL A 506 -44.12 -22.54 -23.87
CA VAL A 506 -43.99 -22.76 -22.42
C VAL A 506 -42.82 -23.70 -22.10
N SER A 507 -42.61 -24.75 -22.91
CA SER A 507 -41.45 -25.65 -22.76
C SER A 507 -40.11 -24.92 -22.96
N GLU A 508 -40.02 -24.04 -23.97
CA GLU A 508 -38.82 -23.25 -24.24
C GLU A 508 -38.56 -22.24 -23.12
N THR A 509 -39.62 -21.59 -22.60
CA THR A 509 -39.48 -20.70 -21.43
C THR A 509 -39.09 -21.46 -20.16
N LEU A 510 -39.60 -22.67 -19.95
CA LEU A 510 -39.21 -23.53 -18.81
C LEU A 510 -37.74 -23.97 -18.91
N ALA A 511 -37.28 -24.32 -20.11
CA ALA A 511 -35.89 -24.66 -20.35
C ALA A 511 -34.96 -23.46 -20.12
N ALA A 512 -35.39 -22.25 -20.51
CA ALA A 512 -34.65 -21.03 -20.24
C ALA A 512 -34.59 -20.70 -18.74
N LEU A 513 -35.72 -20.80 -18.03
CA LEU A 513 -35.78 -20.53 -16.60
C LEU A 513 -34.99 -21.55 -15.77
N SER A 514 -34.99 -22.82 -16.17
CA SER A 514 -34.20 -23.85 -15.49
C SER A 514 -32.70 -23.61 -15.68
N ALA A 515 -32.27 -23.18 -16.87
CA ALA A 515 -30.89 -22.77 -17.13
C ALA A 515 -30.49 -21.54 -16.28
N GLU A 516 -31.36 -20.53 -16.17
CA GLU A 516 -31.15 -19.36 -15.30
C GLU A 516 -31.04 -19.76 -13.83
N LEU A 517 -31.89 -20.69 -13.35
CA LEU A 517 -31.82 -21.22 -11.98
C LEU A 517 -30.54 -22.00 -11.71
N THR A 518 -30.05 -22.79 -12.67
CA THR A 518 -28.77 -23.51 -12.51
C THR A 518 -27.57 -22.57 -12.43
N ASP A 519 -27.55 -21.50 -13.24
CA ASP A 519 -26.51 -20.47 -13.18
C ASP A 519 -26.57 -19.68 -11.86
N LEU A 520 -27.78 -19.35 -11.40
CA LEU A 520 -28.00 -18.63 -10.15
C LEU A 520 -27.58 -19.47 -8.92
N ASN A 521 -27.90 -20.76 -8.91
CA ASN A 521 -27.45 -21.67 -7.84
C ASN A 521 -25.93 -21.77 -7.78
N LEU A 522 -25.27 -21.87 -8.93
CA LEU A 522 -23.80 -21.89 -9.00
C LEU A 522 -23.19 -20.61 -8.44
N LYS A 523 -23.80 -19.45 -8.69
CA LYS A 523 -23.40 -18.16 -8.10
C LYS A 523 -23.63 -18.09 -6.59
N ILE A 524 -24.71 -18.68 -6.09
CA ILE A 524 -25.02 -18.76 -4.66
C ILE A 524 -24.01 -19.68 -3.95
N ASP A 525 -23.72 -20.86 -4.50
CA ASP A 525 -22.73 -21.80 -3.94
C ASP A 525 -21.34 -21.15 -3.84
N GLN A 526 -20.96 -20.34 -4.84
CA GLN A 526 -19.71 -19.57 -4.82
C GLN A 526 -19.72 -18.46 -3.77
N ALA A 527 -20.87 -17.83 -3.50
CA ALA A 527 -21.01 -16.78 -2.49
C ALA A 527 -21.08 -17.35 -1.07
N GLU A 528 -21.76 -18.48 -0.85
CA GLU A 528 -21.80 -19.20 0.44
C GLU A 528 -20.41 -19.75 0.82
N ALA A 529 -19.68 -20.33 -0.14
CA ALA A 529 -18.30 -20.78 0.09
C ALA A 529 -17.35 -19.62 0.49
N ARG A 530 -17.58 -18.41 -0.03
CA ARG A 530 -16.86 -17.20 0.38
C ARG A 530 -17.27 -16.75 1.78
N SER A 531 -18.56 -16.78 2.12
CA SER A 531 -19.07 -16.40 3.45
C SER A 531 -18.57 -17.34 4.56
N GLU A 532 -18.50 -18.66 4.31
CA GLU A 532 -17.93 -19.60 5.27
C GLU A 532 -16.42 -19.41 5.44
N ALA A 533 -15.70 -19.08 4.36
CA ALA A 533 -14.28 -18.78 4.42
C ALA A 533 -14.01 -17.52 5.25
N ILE A 534 -14.84 -16.46 5.09
CA ILE A 534 -14.78 -15.24 5.91
C ILE A 534 -14.95 -15.59 7.39
N ALA A 535 -16.01 -16.32 7.77
CA ALA A 535 -16.27 -16.67 9.17
C ALA A 535 -15.16 -17.51 9.82
N ARG A 536 -14.53 -18.42 9.05
CA ARG A 536 -13.35 -19.18 9.52
C ARG A 536 -12.15 -18.27 9.73
N HIS A 537 -11.86 -17.38 8.79
CA HIS A 537 -10.75 -16.45 8.88
C HIS A 537 -10.94 -15.42 10.02
N GLU A 538 -12.17 -14.97 10.29
CA GLU A 538 -12.50 -14.13 11.45
C GLU A 538 -12.21 -14.83 12.78
N SER A 539 -12.57 -16.11 12.89
CA SER A 539 -12.29 -16.92 14.09
C SER A 539 -10.78 -17.13 14.31
N GLU A 540 -10.03 -17.41 13.24
CA GLU A 540 -8.57 -17.53 13.31
C GLU A 540 -7.91 -16.18 13.65
N LEU A 541 -8.42 -15.08 13.11
CA LEU A 541 -7.94 -13.72 13.40
C LEU A 541 -8.15 -13.37 14.88
N GLN A 542 -9.28 -13.73 15.46
CA GLN A 542 -9.57 -13.56 16.89
C GLN A 542 -8.58 -14.35 17.75
N HIS A 543 -8.34 -15.63 17.43
CA HIS A 543 -7.41 -16.47 18.18
C HIS A 543 -5.95 -15.95 18.13
N ILE A 544 -5.50 -15.49 16.96
CA ILE A 544 -4.18 -14.87 16.80
C ILE A 544 -4.11 -13.53 17.55
N GLY A 545 -5.20 -12.76 17.55
CA GLY A 545 -5.33 -11.52 18.32
C GLY A 545 -5.14 -11.73 19.82
N ASP A 546 -5.84 -12.72 20.39
CA ASP A 546 -5.73 -13.07 21.81
C ASP A 546 -4.32 -13.52 22.18
N ARG A 547 -3.71 -14.38 21.35
CA ARG A 547 -2.34 -14.86 21.58
C ARG A 547 -1.30 -13.74 21.52
N LEU A 548 -1.45 -12.78 20.60
CA LEU A 548 -0.58 -11.60 20.54
C LEU A 548 -0.73 -10.69 21.76
N HIS A 549 -1.93 -10.62 22.34
CA HIS A 549 -2.18 -9.87 23.57
C HIS A 549 -1.51 -10.51 24.80
N GLU A 550 -1.58 -11.83 24.92
CA GLU A 550 -0.86 -12.60 25.95
C GLU A 550 0.66 -12.39 25.85
N LEU A 551 1.22 -12.54 24.65
CA LEU A 551 2.65 -12.35 24.40
C LEU A 551 3.11 -10.93 24.73
N LYS A 552 2.30 -9.91 24.42
CA LYS A 552 2.60 -8.52 24.75
C LYS A 552 2.64 -8.28 26.27
N SER A 553 1.71 -8.89 27.01
CA SER A 553 1.68 -8.80 28.47
C SER A 553 2.91 -9.47 29.09
N ALA A 554 3.29 -10.66 28.61
CA ALA A 554 4.49 -11.36 29.07
C ALA A 554 5.80 -10.60 28.77
N LEU A 555 5.92 -9.99 27.58
CA LEU A 555 7.06 -9.14 27.23
C LEU A 555 7.14 -7.88 28.10
N SER A 556 6.00 -7.29 28.45
CA SER A 556 5.95 -6.15 29.38
C SER A 556 6.48 -6.54 30.75
N GLU A 557 6.08 -7.70 31.27
CA GLU A 557 6.55 -8.20 32.58
C GLU A 557 8.05 -8.50 32.58
N LEU A 558 8.56 -9.13 31.51
CA LEU A 558 9.99 -9.35 31.31
C LEU A 558 10.77 -8.05 31.22
N SER A 559 10.24 -7.01 30.57
CA SER A 559 10.89 -5.70 30.48
C SER A 559 11.03 -5.02 31.86
N ILE A 560 10.05 -5.21 32.75
CA ILE A 560 10.10 -4.72 34.12
C ILE A 560 11.17 -5.47 34.91
N GLN A 561 11.32 -6.77 34.69
CA GLN A 561 12.39 -7.56 35.31
C GLN A 561 13.77 -7.15 34.78
N GLN A 562 13.92 -6.96 33.47
CA GLN A 562 15.16 -6.49 32.84
C GLN A 562 15.59 -5.12 33.35
N THR A 563 14.67 -4.17 33.47
CA THR A 563 14.97 -2.82 34.00
C THR A 563 15.43 -2.89 35.46
N LYS A 564 14.79 -3.74 36.27
CA LYS A 564 15.21 -3.99 37.66
C LYS A 564 16.61 -4.60 37.74
N THR A 565 16.87 -5.70 37.04
CA THR A 565 18.19 -6.37 37.06
C THR A 565 19.29 -5.50 36.42
N SER A 566 18.94 -4.69 35.41
CA SER A 566 19.85 -3.69 34.82
C SER A 566 20.21 -2.58 35.81
N ALA A 567 19.24 -2.09 36.60
CA ALA A 567 19.50 -1.13 37.66
C ALA A 567 20.40 -1.72 38.76
N GLU A 568 20.15 -2.97 39.17
CA GLU A 568 21.00 -3.70 40.12
C GLU A 568 22.43 -3.89 39.58
N ARG A 569 22.58 -4.22 38.28
CA ARG A 569 23.88 -4.31 37.62
C ARG A 569 24.58 -2.95 37.54
N SER A 570 23.85 -1.89 37.19
CA SER A 570 24.39 -0.53 37.10
C SER A 570 24.87 -0.04 38.46
N HIS A 571 24.15 -0.37 39.53
CA HIS A 571 24.57 -0.09 40.89
C HIS A 571 25.84 -0.89 41.28
N ALA A 572 25.90 -2.17 40.93
CA ALA A 572 27.10 -2.99 41.13
C ALA A 572 28.31 -2.49 40.33
N ILE A 573 28.09 -1.96 39.12
CA ILE A 573 29.13 -1.31 38.30
C ILE A 573 29.58 -0.01 38.97
N ALA A 574 28.66 0.84 39.46
CA ALA A 574 29.03 2.08 40.15
C ALA A 574 29.84 1.80 41.44
N MET A 575 29.46 0.77 42.21
CA MET A 575 30.26 0.32 43.35
C MET A 575 31.64 -0.21 42.92
N PHE A 576 31.72 -0.91 41.79
CA PHE A 576 32.98 -1.35 41.21
C PHE A 576 33.84 -0.17 40.73
N GLU A 577 33.24 0.87 40.16
CA GLU A 577 33.90 2.11 39.73
C GLU A 577 34.47 2.90 40.91
N ASP A 578 33.77 2.94 42.05
CA ASP A 578 34.27 3.53 43.30
C ASP A 578 35.46 2.73 43.88
N ASP A 579 35.40 1.39 43.89
CA ASP A 579 36.51 0.53 44.30
C ASP A 579 37.72 0.64 43.35
N PHE A 580 37.47 0.84 42.04
CA PHE A 580 38.49 1.11 41.01
C PHE A 580 39.23 2.43 41.25
N GLY A 581 38.61 3.38 41.97
CA GLY A 581 39.20 4.66 42.34
C GLY A 581 40.49 4.57 43.16
N SER A 582 40.80 3.40 43.72
CA SER A 582 42.01 3.14 44.52
C SER A 582 43.21 2.57 43.74
N ALA A 583 43.02 2.08 42.50
CA ALA A 583 44.08 1.46 41.69
C ALA A 583 44.68 2.46 40.70
N THR A 584 45.84 3.02 41.06
CA THR A 584 46.60 4.01 40.31
C THR A 584 47.35 3.38 39.13
N THR A 585 46.75 3.37 37.93
CA THR A 585 47.48 3.09 36.67
C THR A 585 46.98 3.99 35.54
N ASP A 586 47.90 4.62 34.80
CA ASP A 586 47.59 5.59 33.73
C ASP A 586 46.61 5.03 32.67
N GLN A 587 46.65 3.72 32.38
CA GLN A 587 45.73 3.11 31.42
C GLN A 587 44.30 2.91 31.94
N GLY A 588 44.11 2.83 33.26
CA GLY A 588 42.77 2.79 33.87
C GLY A 588 42.03 4.12 33.74
N SER A 589 42.77 5.24 33.76
CA SER A 589 42.19 6.58 33.58
C SER A 589 41.59 6.77 32.18
N VAL A 590 42.27 6.30 31.13
CA VAL A 590 41.82 6.41 29.74
C VAL A 590 40.52 5.64 29.49
N ILE A 591 40.39 4.44 30.07
CA ILE A 591 39.16 3.63 29.95
C ILE A 591 38.01 4.34 30.67
N ARG A 592 38.26 4.87 31.87
CA ARG A 592 37.28 5.62 32.64
C ARG A 592 36.80 6.86 31.88
N ASP A 593 37.72 7.64 31.32
CA ASP A 593 37.40 8.87 30.59
C ASP A 593 36.59 8.56 29.32
N ALA A 594 36.92 7.49 28.60
CA ALA A 594 36.16 7.04 27.42
C ALA A 594 34.75 6.57 27.76
N LEU A 595 34.57 5.79 28.83
CA LEU A 595 33.25 5.34 29.28
C LEU A 595 32.40 6.50 29.84
N THR A 596 33.03 7.41 30.57
CA THR A 596 32.38 8.61 31.11
C THR A 596 31.90 9.52 29.99
N LEU A 597 32.73 9.76 28.96
CA LEU A 597 32.34 10.52 27.79
C LEU A 597 31.22 9.83 27.01
N ALA A 598 31.28 8.51 26.82
CA ALA A 598 30.22 7.74 26.16
C ALA A 598 28.88 7.85 26.91
N GLY A 599 28.89 7.72 28.24
CA GLY A 599 27.70 7.90 29.08
C GLY A 599 27.11 9.30 28.94
N ARG A 600 27.95 10.34 29.06
CA ARG A 600 27.52 11.74 28.91
C ARG A 600 26.89 12.03 27.53
N ILE A 601 27.42 11.43 26.46
CA ILE A 601 26.86 11.58 25.10
C ILE A 601 25.47 10.93 25.01
N GLU A 602 25.29 9.75 25.61
CA GLU A 602 23.99 9.06 25.59
C GLU A 602 22.94 9.70 26.49
N ASP A 603 23.35 10.18 27.66
CA ASP A 603 22.49 10.95 28.54
C ASP A 603 22.01 12.22 27.82
N ALA A 604 22.93 12.93 27.13
CA ALA A 604 22.59 14.09 26.33
C ALA A 604 21.63 13.74 25.17
N ALA A 605 21.90 12.67 24.42
CA ALA A 605 21.03 12.23 23.33
C ALA A 605 19.63 11.84 23.85
N SER A 606 19.55 11.15 25.00
CA SER A 606 18.30 10.72 25.62
C SER A 606 17.51 11.89 26.22
N THR A 607 18.20 12.93 26.70
CA THR A 607 17.59 14.16 27.24
C THR A 607 17.02 15.04 26.12
N LEU A 608 17.68 15.06 24.94
CA LEU A 608 17.24 15.87 23.80
C LEU A 608 16.14 15.21 22.97
N LEU A 609 16.05 13.88 22.97
CA LEU A 609 15.09 13.15 22.13
C LEU A 609 13.61 13.57 22.38
N PRO A 610 13.12 13.70 23.63
CA PRO A 610 11.77 14.19 23.89
C PRO A 610 11.52 15.60 23.33
N LEU A 611 12.50 16.50 23.42
CA LEU A 611 12.40 17.86 22.89
C LEU A 611 12.26 17.85 21.36
N CYS A 612 13.04 17.01 20.68
CA CYS A 612 12.91 16.82 19.24
C CYS A 612 11.51 16.31 18.87
N PHE A 613 10.95 15.38 19.65
CA PHE A 613 9.59 14.89 19.45
C PHE A 613 8.53 15.98 19.66
N GLU A 614 8.65 16.81 20.69
CA GLU A 614 7.73 17.93 20.93
C GLU A 614 7.72 18.92 19.75
N LYS A 615 8.91 19.28 19.24
CA LYS A 615 9.01 20.19 18.08
C LYS A 615 8.41 19.59 16.81
N VAL A 616 8.76 18.33 16.51
CA VAL A 616 8.19 17.62 15.36
C VAL A 616 6.68 17.49 15.51
N ALA A 617 6.17 17.18 16.70
CA ALA A 617 4.73 17.08 16.97
C ALA A 617 4.00 18.41 16.76
N SER A 618 4.58 19.53 17.19
CA SER A 618 4.01 20.87 16.98
C SER A 618 3.93 21.21 15.49
N ALA A 619 5.05 21.11 14.77
CA ALA A 619 5.09 21.40 13.33
C ALA A 619 4.22 20.43 12.52
N LEU A 620 4.14 19.17 12.92
CA LEU A 620 3.26 18.17 12.33
C LEU A 620 1.79 18.52 12.55
N THR A 621 1.42 19.00 13.74
CA THR A 621 0.06 19.44 14.03
C THR A 621 -0.35 20.60 13.13
N GLU A 622 0.50 21.63 13.03
CA GLU A 622 0.25 22.80 12.17
C GLU A 622 0.10 22.39 10.69
N ASN A 623 1.04 21.58 10.19
CA ASN A 623 1.03 21.12 8.81
C ASN A 623 -0.15 20.17 8.52
N TYR A 624 -0.53 19.34 9.48
CA TYR A 624 -1.68 18.43 9.34
C TYR A 624 -3.00 19.20 9.31
N LEU A 625 -3.18 20.20 10.18
CA LEU A 625 -4.36 21.07 10.17
C LEU A 625 -4.49 21.87 8.87
N ALA A 626 -3.36 22.32 8.29
CA ALA A 626 -3.36 22.99 7.00
C ALA A 626 -3.79 22.07 5.83
N LEU A 627 -3.50 20.76 5.94
CA LEU A 627 -3.73 19.78 4.88
C LEU A 627 -5.05 19.00 5.03
N SER A 628 -5.52 18.73 6.24
CA SER A 628 -6.72 17.93 6.55
C SER A 628 -8.01 18.71 6.31
N HIS A 629 -9.03 18.04 5.75
CA HIS A 629 -10.37 18.62 5.57
C HIS A 629 -11.27 18.52 6.82
N LYS A 630 -10.98 17.60 7.74
CA LYS A 630 -11.79 17.35 8.94
C LYS A 630 -11.08 17.94 10.16
N ASP A 631 -11.75 18.82 10.89
CA ASP A 631 -11.31 19.36 12.18
C ASP A 631 -11.34 18.30 13.31
N VAL A 632 -11.27 17.01 12.96
CA VAL A 632 -11.39 15.90 13.89
C VAL A 632 -10.08 15.70 14.65
N VAL A 633 -8.92 15.88 14.02
CA VAL A 633 -7.62 15.90 14.71
C VAL A 633 -7.29 17.34 15.07
N GLN A 634 -7.14 17.61 16.36
CA GLN A 634 -6.76 18.93 16.89
C GLN A 634 -5.28 19.00 17.27
N GLN A 635 -4.70 17.86 17.66
CA GLN A 635 -3.33 17.79 18.12
C GLN A 635 -2.68 16.47 17.74
N VAL A 636 -1.43 16.53 17.27
CA VAL A 636 -0.56 15.35 17.19
C VAL A 636 0.38 15.37 18.39
N ARG A 637 0.47 14.26 19.12
CA ARG A 637 1.40 14.08 20.23
C ARG A 637 2.34 12.93 19.93
N ILE A 638 3.62 13.11 20.21
CA ILE A 638 4.61 12.03 20.10
C ILE A 638 5.12 11.74 21.51
N SER A 639 4.94 10.50 21.97
CA SER A 639 5.40 10.08 23.30
C SER A 639 6.93 9.93 23.33
N VAL A 640 7.50 9.78 24.53
CA VAL A 640 8.95 9.56 24.72
C VAL A 640 9.42 8.24 24.08
N SER A 641 8.53 7.26 23.91
CA SER A 641 8.82 6.01 23.19
C SER A 641 8.74 6.14 21.67
N GLY A 642 8.32 7.31 21.15
CA GLY A 642 8.09 7.56 19.73
C GLY A 642 6.68 7.22 19.25
N GLN A 643 5.73 6.94 20.15
CA GLN A 643 4.36 6.62 19.77
C GLN A 643 3.59 7.88 19.37
N VAL A 644 2.98 7.89 18.19
CA VAL A 644 2.34 9.10 17.63
C VAL A 644 0.82 9.12 17.81
N GLU A 645 0.31 9.74 18.85
CA GLU A 645 -1.14 9.88 19.11
C GLU A 645 -1.78 10.99 18.27
N LEU A 646 -2.92 10.70 17.62
CA LEU A 646 -3.74 11.68 16.90
C LEU A 646 -4.95 12.03 17.76
N LEU A 647 -4.96 13.20 18.39
CA LEU A 647 -5.95 13.57 19.41
C LEU A 647 -7.07 14.43 18.83
N ASP A 648 -8.32 14.10 19.18
CA ASP A 648 -9.49 14.94 18.95
C ASP A 648 -9.64 16.08 19.98
N ASP A 649 -10.68 16.90 19.82
CA ASP A 649 -11.03 18.00 20.74
C ASP A 649 -11.36 17.53 22.16
N THR A 650 -11.74 16.26 22.32
CA THR A 650 -12.01 15.60 23.60
C THR A 650 -10.83 14.80 24.15
N GLY A 651 -9.70 14.74 23.43
CA GLY A 651 -8.47 14.05 23.83
C GLY A 651 -8.44 12.54 23.56
N ASN A 652 -9.32 12.01 22.70
CA ASN A 652 -9.28 10.58 22.31
C ASN A 652 -8.27 10.35 21.18
N ASP A 653 -7.56 9.21 21.21
CA ASP A 653 -6.66 8.80 20.12
C ASP A 653 -7.47 8.21 18.96
N LEU A 654 -7.46 8.93 17.84
CA LEU A 654 -8.19 8.62 16.62
C LEU A 654 -7.52 7.50 15.79
N ARG A 655 -6.30 7.05 16.13
CA ARG A 655 -5.66 5.91 15.43
C ARG A 655 -6.41 4.58 15.59
N LEU A 656 -7.27 4.48 16.61
CA LEU A 656 -8.16 3.32 16.82
C LEU A 656 -9.32 3.28 15.82
N ILE A 657 -9.55 4.37 15.10
CA ILE A 657 -10.55 4.51 14.05
C ILE A 657 -9.77 4.50 12.74
N GLU A 658 -9.90 3.43 11.94
CA GLU A 658 -9.11 3.28 10.71
C GLU A 658 -9.26 4.51 9.79
N GLY A 659 -8.20 5.32 9.71
CA GLY A 659 -8.11 6.43 8.78
C GLY A 659 -8.05 5.91 7.33
N SER A 660 -8.69 6.63 6.42
CA SER A 660 -8.66 6.31 4.98
C SER A 660 -7.23 6.33 4.42
N ALA A 661 -6.99 5.62 3.31
CA ALA A 661 -5.67 5.63 2.64
C ALA A 661 -5.20 7.05 2.25
N GLY A 662 -6.14 7.97 1.96
CA GLY A 662 -5.85 9.38 1.71
C GLY A 662 -5.39 10.15 2.96
N GLU A 663 -6.03 9.91 4.12
CA GLU A 663 -5.63 10.54 5.40
C GLU A 663 -4.24 10.09 5.84
N LYS A 664 -3.88 8.82 5.62
CA LYS A 664 -2.51 8.34 5.86
C LYS A 664 -1.47 9.04 4.98
N GLN A 665 -1.80 9.29 3.71
CA GLN A 665 -0.93 10.05 2.82
C GLN A 665 -0.80 11.51 3.25
N ILE A 666 -1.89 12.15 3.70
CA ILE A 666 -1.85 13.53 4.25
C ILE A 666 -0.97 13.59 5.49
N PHE A 667 -1.10 12.64 6.40
CA PHE A 667 -0.26 12.55 7.59
C PHE A 667 1.23 12.44 7.22
N ALA A 668 1.58 11.56 6.29
CA ALA A 668 2.95 11.42 5.84
C ALA A 668 3.49 12.68 5.15
N MET A 669 2.67 13.36 4.33
CA MET A 669 3.04 14.65 3.73
C MET A 669 3.26 15.72 4.79
N ALA A 670 2.39 15.79 5.80
CA ALA A 670 2.51 16.72 6.92
C ALA A 670 3.77 16.45 7.75
N LEU A 671 4.11 15.18 7.97
CA LEU A 671 5.33 14.77 8.68
C LEU A 671 6.59 15.16 7.90
N LEU A 672 6.65 14.83 6.61
CA LEU A 672 7.78 15.22 5.74
C LEU A 672 7.93 16.74 5.69
N ALA A 673 6.81 17.45 5.57
CA ALA A 673 6.76 18.90 5.59
C ALA A 673 7.28 19.47 6.93
N ALA A 674 6.87 18.90 8.06
CA ALA A 674 7.33 19.29 9.40
C ALA A 674 8.84 19.07 9.56
N ILE A 675 9.35 17.92 9.12
CA ILE A 675 10.78 17.61 9.20
C ILE A 675 11.60 18.55 8.31
N SER A 676 11.09 18.90 7.13
CA SER A 676 11.76 19.82 6.22
C SER A 676 11.93 21.23 6.79
N GLU A 677 11.07 21.66 7.71
CA GLU A 677 11.17 22.98 8.37
C GLU A 677 12.33 23.07 9.35
N PHE A 678 12.69 21.95 9.97
CA PHE A 678 13.85 21.88 10.85
C PHE A 678 15.17 21.80 10.07
N ALA A 679 15.13 21.58 8.74
CA ALA A 679 16.33 21.65 7.94
C ALA A 679 17.01 23.03 8.07
N PRO A 680 18.31 23.10 8.39
CA PRO A 680 19.00 24.35 8.71
C PRO A 680 19.10 25.31 7.51
N ASN A 681 18.94 24.75 6.31
CA ASN A 681 18.85 25.48 5.05
C ASN A 681 17.40 25.38 4.56
N ARG A 682 16.86 26.46 3.97
CA ARG A 682 15.59 26.40 3.24
C ARG A 682 15.80 25.58 1.96
N LEU A 683 15.76 24.26 2.12
CA LEU A 683 16.04 23.29 1.07
C LEU A 683 14.88 23.22 0.08
N PRO A 684 15.16 22.96 -1.22
CA PRO A 684 14.11 22.80 -2.20
C PRO A 684 13.37 21.47 -1.98
N SER A 685 12.05 21.46 -2.12
CA SER A 685 11.25 20.23 -2.04
C SER A 685 11.04 19.65 -3.43
N ILE A 686 11.41 18.39 -3.67
CA ILE A 686 11.13 17.69 -4.93
C ILE A 686 10.13 16.56 -4.67
N ILE A 687 9.03 16.63 -5.40
CA ILE A 687 7.81 15.88 -5.12
C ILE A 687 7.42 15.06 -6.35
N ASP A 688 7.50 13.72 -6.30
CA ASP A 688 7.03 12.85 -7.39
C ASP A 688 5.58 12.41 -7.18
N THR A 689 4.71 12.68 -8.16
CA THR A 689 3.29 12.26 -8.22
C THR A 689 2.48 12.55 -6.96
N PRO A 690 2.42 13.81 -6.49
CA PRO A 690 1.88 14.15 -5.17
C PRO A 690 0.41 13.79 -4.93
N LEU A 691 -0.38 13.58 -6.00
CA LEU A 691 -1.84 13.75 -5.95
C LEU A 691 -2.65 12.49 -6.32
N GLY A 692 -2.02 11.46 -6.89
CA GLY A 692 -2.71 10.34 -7.54
C GLY A 692 -3.67 9.49 -6.69
N ARG A 693 -3.67 9.62 -5.36
CA ARG A 693 -4.53 8.85 -4.42
C ARG A 693 -5.41 9.72 -3.51
N LEU A 694 -5.39 11.03 -3.69
CA LEU A 694 -6.15 11.98 -2.86
C LEU A 694 -7.49 12.33 -3.52
N ASP A 695 -8.49 12.66 -2.71
CA ASP A 695 -9.75 13.25 -3.20
C ASP A 695 -9.51 14.68 -3.74
N PRO A 696 -10.43 15.26 -4.52
CA PRO A 696 -10.23 16.58 -5.12
C PRO A 696 -9.94 17.70 -4.11
N ASP A 697 -10.57 17.69 -2.94
CA ASP A 697 -10.41 18.73 -1.93
C ASP A 697 -9.03 18.67 -1.24
N HIS A 698 -8.57 17.48 -0.87
CA HIS A 698 -7.23 17.30 -0.31
C HIS A 698 -6.14 17.62 -1.34
N ARG A 699 -6.36 17.36 -2.64
CA ARG A 699 -5.43 17.79 -3.70
C ARG A 699 -5.26 19.31 -3.73
N GLN A 700 -6.36 20.06 -3.65
CA GLN A 700 -6.30 21.53 -3.65
C GLN A 700 -5.55 22.07 -2.43
N ARG A 701 -5.81 21.52 -1.23
CA ARG A 701 -5.13 21.94 0.01
C ARG A 701 -3.64 21.64 -0.07
N LEU A 702 -3.26 20.44 -0.52
CA LEU A 702 -1.86 20.06 -0.69
C LEU A 702 -1.13 20.99 -1.65
N LEU A 703 -1.74 21.29 -2.80
CA LEU A 703 -1.13 22.20 -3.76
C LEU A 703 -0.96 23.62 -3.22
N ARG A 704 -1.97 24.16 -2.52
CA ARG A 704 -1.86 25.48 -1.86
C ARG A 704 -0.80 25.47 -0.77
N PHE A 705 -0.74 24.41 0.03
CA PHE A 705 0.25 24.27 1.10
C PHE A 705 1.67 24.35 0.54
N PHE A 706 2.03 23.47 -0.40
CA PHE A 706 3.38 23.43 -0.96
C PHE A 706 3.71 24.66 -1.83
N SER A 707 2.74 25.26 -2.52
CA SER A 707 2.95 26.49 -3.30
C SER A 707 3.07 27.76 -2.46
N SER A 708 2.58 27.75 -1.21
CA SER A 708 2.65 28.90 -0.31
C SER A 708 3.98 29.03 0.45
N ARG A 709 4.80 27.96 0.45
CA ARG A 709 6.05 27.90 1.22
C ARG A 709 7.16 28.72 0.55
N PRO A 710 8.02 29.42 1.33
CA PRO A 710 9.11 30.25 0.82
C PRO A 710 10.35 29.42 0.45
N ILE A 711 10.15 28.26 -0.20
CA ILE A 711 11.19 27.32 -0.63
C ILE A 711 10.88 26.88 -2.06
N GLN A 712 11.92 26.58 -2.86
CA GLN A 712 11.70 26.09 -4.22
C GLN A 712 11.01 24.73 -4.18
N THR A 713 9.87 24.61 -4.85
CA THR A 713 9.08 23.38 -4.88
C THR A 713 9.00 22.84 -6.31
N ILE A 714 9.63 21.70 -6.57
CA ILE A 714 9.62 21.02 -7.87
C ILE A 714 8.60 19.89 -7.83
N MET A 715 7.48 20.04 -8.52
CA MET A 715 6.42 19.03 -8.58
C MET A 715 6.47 18.25 -9.89
N LEU A 716 6.73 16.95 -9.79
CA LEU A 716 6.62 16.00 -10.89
C LEU A 716 5.19 15.44 -10.88
N SER A 717 4.51 15.49 -12.02
CA SER A 717 3.06 15.22 -12.07
C SER A 717 2.63 14.50 -13.35
N GLN A 718 1.52 13.79 -13.26
CA GLN A 718 0.83 13.16 -14.38
C GLN A 718 -0.29 14.06 -14.93
N PRO A 719 -0.76 13.83 -16.18
CA PRO A 719 -1.82 14.65 -16.79
C PRO A 719 -3.11 14.71 -15.96
N ASN A 720 -3.41 13.66 -15.19
CA ASN A 720 -4.63 13.57 -14.39
C ASN A 720 -4.48 14.15 -12.98
N GLU A 721 -3.27 14.57 -12.58
CA GLU A 721 -2.99 15.07 -11.24
C GLU A 721 -3.12 16.60 -11.16
N ILE A 722 -2.45 17.31 -12.07
CA ILE A 722 -2.47 18.77 -12.14
C ILE A 722 -2.92 19.16 -13.56
N ASN A 723 -4.19 19.53 -13.69
CA ASN A 723 -4.79 19.97 -14.94
C ASN A 723 -5.87 21.04 -14.69
N GLY A 724 -6.24 21.75 -15.76
CA GLY A 724 -7.39 22.67 -15.79
C GLY A 724 -7.51 23.56 -14.55
N THR A 725 -8.56 23.33 -13.76
CA THR A 725 -8.88 24.07 -12.53
C THR A 725 -7.79 23.97 -11.47
N THR A 726 -7.12 22.83 -11.37
CA THR A 726 -6.07 22.57 -10.37
C THR A 726 -4.79 23.32 -10.69
N LEU A 727 -4.45 23.44 -11.97
CA LEU A 727 -3.33 24.26 -12.44
C LEU A 727 -3.59 25.76 -12.19
N GLN A 728 -4.81 26.23 -12.47
CA GLN A 728 -5.23 27.61 -12.23
C GLN A 728 -5.07 28.05 -10.77
N LEU A 729 -5.22 27.13 -9.80
CA LEU A 729 -5.09 27.44 -8.37
C LEU A 729 -3.68 27.86 -7.95
N ILE A 730 -2.65 27.40 -8.66
CA ILE A 730 -1.25 27.65 -8.32
C ILE A 730 -0.52 28.46 -9.40
N GLU A 731 -1.22 28.84 -10.48
CA GLU A 731 -0.67 29.52 -11.66
C GLU A 731 0.19 30.74 -11.29
N ASP A 732 -0.29 31.55 -10.35
CA ASP A 732 0.40 32.77 -9.89
C ASP A 732 1.70 32.48 -9.11
N ARG A 733 1.87 31.24 -8.63
CA ARG A 733 3.02 30.76 -7.85
C ARG A 733 3.99 29.90 -8.69
N VAL A 734 3.70 29.64 -9.96
CA VAL A 734 4.56 28.83 -10.86
C VAL A 734 5.59 29.71 -11.55
N ALA A 735 6.88 29.38 -11.38
CA ALA A 735 8.00 30.02 -12.06
C ALA A 735 8.28 29.41 -13.45
N ALA A 736 8.20 28.10 -13.59
CA ALA A 736 8.52 27.40 -14.84
C ALA A 736 7.75 26.09 -15.01
N ARG A 737 7.57 25.69 -16.28
CA ARG A 737 6.85 24.48 -16.68
C ARG A 737 7.67 23.70 -17.70
N PHE A 738 7.79 22.40 -17.45
CA PHE A 738 8.44 21.47 -18.35
C PHE A 738 7.57 20.23 -18.60
N LEU A 739 7.70 19.65 -19.78
CA LEU A 739 7.06 18.40 -20.15
C LEU A 739 8.13 17.40 -20.58
N LEU A 740 8.16 16.26 -19.88
CA LEU A 740 8.94 15.09 -20.28
C LEU A 740 8.19 14.34 -21.37
N GLU A 741 8.86 14.05 -22.47
CA GLU A 741 8.34 13.26 -23.58
C GLU A 741 9.29 12.12 -23.90
N HIS A 742 8.74 10.92 -24.03
CA HIS A 742 9.51 9.76 -24.44
C HIS A 742 9.51 9.61 -25.97
N LYS A 743 10.66 9.79 -26.61
CA LYS A 743 10.82 9.53 -28.04
C LYS A 743 11.27 8.08 -28.23
N GLY A 744 10.32 7.23 -28.61
CA GLY A 744 10.57 5.83 -28.93
C GLY A 744 11.17 5.65 -30.32
N ASP A 745 12.20 4.79 -30.43
CA ASP A 745 12.49 4.11 -31.69
C ASP A 745 11.57 2.88 -31.81
N SER A 746 11.25 2.46 -33.03
CA SER A 746 10.26 1.43 -33.42
C SER A 746 10.39 0.04 -32.75
N ARG A 747 11.39 -0.15 -31.87
CA ARG A 747 11.64 -1.34 -31.04
C ARG A 747 11.45 -1.13 -29.53
N GLY A 748 10.90 0.01 -29.09
CA GLY A 748 10.57 0.29 -27.67
C GLY A 748 11.75 0.75 -26.81
N LEU A 749 12.93 0.97 -27.40
CA LEU A 749 14.13 1.49 -26.75
C LEU A 749 14.29 2.97 -27.12
N GLY A 750 13.58 3.85 -26.40
CA GLY A 750 13.61 5.29 -26.62
C GLY A 750 14.41 6.06 -25.56
N ALA A 751 14.49 7.38 -25.73
CA ALA A 751 15.05 8.29 -24.75
C ALA A 751 14.04 9.40 -24.42
N SER A 752 13.98 9.76 -23.14
CA SER A 752 13.15 10.88 -22.70
C SER A 752 13.87 12.21 -22.91
N GLN A 753 13.15 13.19 -23.44
CA GLN A 753 13.59 14.58 -23.60
C GLN A 753 12.65 15.50 -22.84
N ALA A 754 13.14 16.64 -22.38
CA ALA A 754 12.31 17.70 -21.82
C ALA A 754 12.08 18.79 -22.86
N ARG A 755 10.87 19.36 -22.87
CA ARG A 755 10.56 20.61 -23.57
C ARG A 755 9.92 21.60 -22.60
N GLU A 756 10.07 22.89 -22.88
CA GLU A 756 9.30 23.92 -22.19
C GLU A 756 7.81 23.77 -22.52
N GLY A 757 6.98 24.04 -21.50
CA GLY A 757 5.53 23.86 -21.57
C GLY A 757 5.04 22.82 -20.56
N TYR A 758 3.74 22.61 -20.55
CA TYR A 758 3.07 21.65 -19.68
C TYR A 758 2.02 20.90 -20.50
N PHE A 759 1.25 20.00 -19.88
CA PHE A 759 0.15 19.32 -20.58
C PHE A 759 -0.71 20.33 -21.34
N ASP A 760 -1.04 20.04 -22.61
CA ASP A 760 -1.78 20.97 -23.47
C ASP A 760 -3.03 21.51 -22.73
N GLU A 761 -3.32 22.80 -22.81
CA GLU A 761 -4.44 23.51 -22.15
C GLU A 761 -5.85 23.04 -22.61
N VAL A 762 -5.98 21.84 -23.18
CA VAL A 762 -7.22 21.34 -23.78
C VAL A 762 -7.53 19.92 -23.31
N ALA A 763 -8.21 19.86 -22.17
CA ALA A 763 -9.35 18.96 -21.97
C ALA A 763 -10.23 19.59 -20.89
N ALA A 764 -11.15 20.45 -21.34
CA ALA A 764 -12.32 20.88 -20.59
C ALA A 764 -13.27 19.70 -20.36
#